data_AF-A0A927Y1I4-F1
#
_entry.id   AF-A0A927Y1I4-F1
#
_cell.length_a   1.000
_cell.length_b   1.000
_cell.length_c   1.000
_cell.angle_alpha   90.00
_cell.angle_beta   90.00
_cell.angle_gamma   90.00
#
_symmetry.space_group_name_H-M   'P 1'
#
loop_
_entity.id
_entity.type
_entity.pdbx_description
1 polymer ?
#
loop_
_entity_poly.entity_id
_entity_poly.type
_entity_poly.pdbx_seq_one_letter_code
_entity_poly.pdbx_strand_id
1 'polypeptide(L)'
;MIYYVKSNAPKDGDGSPNAPFNTISQAARIAVAGDEIVVGAGIYRESVNPANSGKEDSRIVYRAEEKGTAIITGAEEWNKWESEGGIWRARIPNSFFTDRNPFTELVTGDWFIASYNAHLGDVFLDGKSLYEVWSKDDVLNPPKNTTSWDPDFTSYVWYTEQDEKNDVTIIYANFHDIDPTGANVEISVRKNCFYPDKTGISYITVSGFKICQAATQWAPPTAYQEGMVGPHWSKGWIIEDCEISESKCSGISLGKLYQPYDDNRWSKEKYKDGAQTQRDVAMSALLREGWNKENIGSHTVRRCDIHDCGQTGIVGNLGGVFSVIEDNHIHHINNKQNLAGAEIAGIKMHAAIDVVYRRNHIHHCTRGMWLDWMAQGTRVTQSVFHDNTLPYDFLMREENQVAYGEDVWIEVSHGPTLVDNCILLSTRSVRLSAQGVAFVHNLIGGSICAVGRGTDNGAPGVASPRYTPYHVPHSTDIAGFMTFLHGDARFYNNIFVQRPFNPYLARFVETNRDSQWDDGNLTVGTRPFDPYPTYEEWNSMFEGYCGEGGERTDKYYTGLPVWSEGNAYYNGAIPWKNEKNSRISDQRAEVDIVKKPDGWYLSCNIDASKEDFSSNLINTETLGKAFEPDAKFDNPDCTEIVFDTDYFGNKREGRIIPGPFAEDDLIDKKLPI
;
A
#
# COMPACT_ATOMS: atom_id res chain seq x y z
N MET A 1 16.50 28.85 12.56
CA MET A 1 17.97 28.78 12.35
C MET A 1 18.24 27.86 11.17
N ILE A 2 19.34 28.02 10.44
CA ILE A 2 19.74 27.05 9.40
C ILE A 2 21.01 26.35 9.89
N TYR A 3 20.94 25.03 10.00
CA TYR A 3 22.07 24.16 10.31
C TYR A 3 22.55 23.42 9.06
N TYR A 4 23.85 23.22 8.95
CA TYR A 4 24.49 22.50 7.85
C TYR A 4 25.12 21.22 8.36
N VAL A 5 24.96 20.14 7.59
CA VAL A 5 25.53 18.82 7.89
C VAL A 5 26.37 18.35 6.70
N LYS A 6 27.60 17.88 6.95
CA LYS A 6 28.46 17.27 5.92
C LYS A 6 29.13 16.01 6.49
N SER A 7 29.02 14.89 5.78
CA SER A 7 29.55 13.57 6.22
C SER A 7 31.04 13.59 6.57
N ASN A 8 31.84 14.41 5.87
CA ASN A 8 33.28 14.55 6.07
C ASN A 8 33.67 15.74 6.97
N ALA A 9 32.72 16.37 7.66
CA ALA A 9 33.03 17.47 8.57
C ALA A 9 33.83 16.99 9.80
N PRO A 10 34.68 17.84 10.39
CA PRO A 10 35.34 17.54 11.65
C PRO A 10 34.33 17.21 12.76
N LYS A 11 34.75 16.37 13.71
CA LYS A 11 33.99 16.14 14.94
C LYS A 11 33.87 17.47 15.69
N ASP A 12 32.69 17.75 16.25
CA ASP A 12 32.36 18.94 17.05
C ASP A 12 32.08 20.26 16.27
N GLY A 13 31.59 20.18 15.03
CA GLY A 13 31.01 21.36 14.36
C GLY A 13 29.81 21.96 15.11
N ASP A 14 29.54 23.26 14.92
CA ASP A 14 28.41 23.98 15.54
C ASP A 14 27.18 24.07 14.64
N GLY A 15 27.25 23.47 13.45
CA GLY A 15 26.19 23.48 12.44
C GLY A 15 26.14 24.75 11.59
N SER A 16 27.06 25.69 11.76
CA SER A 16 27.19 26.84 10.86
C SER A 16 27.74 26.42 9.48
N PRO A 17 27.60 27.25 8.42
CA PRO A 17 28.21 26.95 7.12
C PRO A 17 29.72 26.70 7.16
N ASN A 18 30.42 27.34 8.11
CA ASN A 18 31.87 27.26 8.26
C ASN A 18 32.32 26.09 9.15
N ALA A 19 31.43 25.59 10.02
CA ALA A 19 31.67 24.47 10.91
C ALA A 19 30.42 23.55 10.97
N PRO A 20 30.06 22.90 9.84
CA PRO A 20 28.87 22.06 9.78
C PRO A 20 28.97 20.87 10.75
N PHE A 21 27.82 20.36 11.18
CA PHE A 21 27.74 19.08 11.88
C PHE A 21 28.23 17.93 11.00
N ASN A 22 28.73 16.86 11.62
CA ASN A 22 29.19 15.68 10.91
C ASN A 22 28.10 14.60 10.75
N THR A 23 27.05 14.63 11.57
CA THR A 23 25.88 13.74 11.44
C THR A 23 24.58 14.51 11.46
N ILE A 24 23.54 13.93 10.86
CA ILE A 24 22.19 14.51 10.87
C ILE A 24 21.63 14.45 12.30
N SER A 25 21.96 13.41 13.06
CA SER A 25 21.55 13.25 14.46
C SER A 25 22.04 14.36 15.39
N GLN A 26 23.19 15.01 15.11
CA GLN A 26 23.62 16.17 15.90
C GLN A 26 22.64 17.33 15.76
N ALA A 27 22.24 17.65 14.52
CA ALA A 27 21.24 18.67 14.25
C ALA A 27 19.87 18.27 14.83
N ALA A 28 19.47 17.01 14.63
CA ALA A 28 18.15 16.51 15.06
C ALA A 28 17.91 16.59 16.58
N ARG A 29 18.98 16.55 17.39
CA ARG A 29 18.92 16.69 18.85
C ARG A 29 18.61 18.11 19.32
N ILE A 30 19.00 19.11 18.54
CA ILE A 30 18.92 20.53 18.95
C ILE A 30 17.90 21.34 18.15
N ALA A 31 17.53 20.88 16.96
CA ALA A 31 16.59 21.59 16.09
C ALA A 31 15.24 21.78 16.78
N VAL A 32 14.68 22.99 16.64
CA VAL A 32 13.37 23.37 17.17
C VAL A 32 12.49 23.95 16.06
N ALA A 33 11.21 24.16 16.35
CA ALA A 33 10.23 24.70 15.40
C ALA A 33 10.75 25.96 14.65
N GLY A 34 10.71 25.91 13.32
CA GLY A 34 11.22 26.96 12.42
C GLY A 34 12.69 26.79 12.01
N ASP A 35 13.38 25.75 12.48
CA ASP A 35 14.73 25.42 12.03
C ASP A 35 14.74 24.62 10.73
N GLU A 36 15.81 24.81 9.97
CA GLU A 36 16.12 24.08 8.74
C GLU A 36 17.48 23.40 8.88
N ILE A 37 17.57 22.15 8.42
CA ILE A 37 18.77 21.33 8.40
C ILE A 37 19.07 21.00 6.93
N VAL A 38 20.16 21.54 6.41
CA VAL A 38 20.64 21.34 5.04
C VAL A 38 21.76 20.31 5.06
N VAL A 39 21.52 19.17 4.43
CA VAL A 39 22.43 18.02 4.44
C VAL A 39 23.15 17.92 3.10
N GLY A 40 24.47 18.08 3.10
CA GLY A 40 25.30 17.95 1.90
C GLY A 40 25.39 16.51 1.40
N ALA A 41 25.96 16.34 0.21
CA ALA A 41 26.15 15.02 -0.39
C ALA A 41 27.01 14.09 0.49
N GLY A 42 26.62 12.83 0.58
CA GLY A 42 27.34 11.81 1.35
C GLY A 42 26.46 10.66 1.83
N ILE A 43 27.11 9.64 2.38
CA ILE A 43 26.45 8.50 3.02
C ILE A 43 26.45 8.70 4.53
N TYR A 44 25.27 8.65 5.13
CA TYR A 44 24.99 8.85 6.53
C TYR A 44 24.46 7.53 7.12
N ARG A 45 25.35 6.79 7.78
CA ARG A 45 25.09 5.48 8.38
C ARG A 45 24.54 5.65 9.80
N GLU A 46 23.31 6.12 9.92
CA GLU A 46 22.70 6.49 11.21
C GLU A 46 21.17 6.27 11.24
N SER A 47 20.60 6.23 12.45
CA SER A 47 19.16 6.29 12.68
C SER A 47 18.82 7.68 13.23
N VAL A 48 18.34 8.57 12.35
CA VAL A 48 17.98 9.95 12.69
C VAL A 48 16.70 9.96 13.53
N ASN A 49 16.82 10.48 14.76
CA ASN A 49 15.74 10.62 15.73
C ASN A 49 15.51 12.10 16.06
N PRO A 50 14.53 12.78 15.43
CA PRO A 50 14.17 14.15 15.77
C PRO A 50 13.71 14.29 17.22
N ALA A 51 14.36 15.17 17.99
CA ALA A 51 14.09 15.31 19.43
C ALA A 51 12.90 16.22 19.76
N ASN A 52 12.54 17.15 18.87
CA ASN A 52 11.53 18.17 19.10
C ASN A 52 10.53 18.24 17.94
N SER A 53 9.30 18.70 18.24
CA SER A 53 8.27 18.97 17.24
C SER A 53 8.47 20.33 16.57
N GLY A 54 8.08 20.41 15.31
CA GLY A 54 7.74 21.66 14.65
C GLY A 54 6.35 22.17 15.05
N LYS A 55 5.87 23.18 14.33
CA LYS A 55 4.49 23.65 14.35
C LYS A 55 3.98 23.76 12.91
N GLU A 56 2.66 23.84 12.76
CA GLU A 56 1.99 23.94 11.45
C GLU A 56 2.55 25.10 10.60
N ASP A 57 2.76 26.26 11.22
CA ASP A 57 3.30 27.49 10.62
C ASP A 57 4.83 27.62 10.72
N SER A 58 5.49 26.74 11.48
CA SER A 58 6.95 26.75 11.68
C SER A 58 7.49 25.33 11.85
N ARG A 59 7.53 24.59 10.74
CA ARG A 59 8.02 23.20 10.67
C ARG A 59 9.50 23.11 11.01
N ILE A 60 9.97 21.92 11.38
CA ILE A 60 11.40 21.60 11.32
C ILE A 60 11.64 20.92 9.97
N VAL A 61 12.52 21.49 9.16
CA VAL A 61 12.77 21.00 7.80
C VAL A 61 14.13 20.33 7.73
N TYR A 62 14.16 19.05 7.41
CA TYR A 62 15.35 18.31 7.03
C TYR A 62 15.33 18.16 5.52
N ARG A 63 16.36 18.64 4.83
CA ARG A 63 16.47 18.46 3.39
C ARG A 63 17.87 18.17 2.91
N ALA A 64 17.98 17.41 1.84
CA ALA A 64 19.21 17.32 1.07
C ALA A 64 19.52 18.70 0.44
N GLU A 65 20.80 19.02 0.31
CA GLU A 65 21.27 20.18 -0.44
C GLU A 65 20.95 20.02 -1.93
N GLU A 66 21.14 18.81 -2.46
CA GLU A 66 20.78 18.37 -3.80
C GLU A 66 20.04 17.03 -3.72
N LYS A 67 18.89 16.91 -4.40
CA LYS A 67 18.01 15.72 -4.36
C LYS A 67 18.80 14.44 -4.69
N GLY A 68 18.66 13.42 -3.85
CA GLY A 68 19.26 12.10 -4.01
C GLY A 68 20.74 11.99 -3.63
N THR A 69 21.41 13.10 -3.30
CA THR A 69 22.86 13.09 -3.01
C THR A 69 23.20 12.82 -1.54
N ALA A 70 22.27 13.09 -0.62
CA ALA A 70 22.37 12.72 0.79
C ALA A 70 21.66 11.38 1.01
N ILE A 71 22.44 10.34 1.31
CA ILE A 71 21.97 8.96 1.47
C ILE A 71 21.94 8.63 2.97
N ILE A 72 20.79 8.26 3.52
CA ILE A 72 20.65 7.76 4.89
C ILE A 72 20.44 6.25 4.82
N THR A 73 21.32 5.46 5.43
CA THR A 73 21.27 3.99 5.32
C THR A 73 21.28 3.28 6.67
N GLY A 74 20.43 2.24 6.76
CA GLY A 74 20.38 1.31 7.87
C GLY A 74 21.50 0.25 7.86
N ALA A 75 22.30 0.20 6.80
CA ALA A 75 23.35 -0.79 6.59
C ALA A 75 24.77 -0.27 6.87
N GLU A 76 25.70 -1.19 7.09
CA GLU A 76 27.13 -0.93 7.23
C GLU A 76 27.93 -1.67 6.16
N GLU A 77 29.02 -1.08 5.70
CA GLU A 77 30.00 -1.74 4.83
C GLU A 77 30.68 -2.89 5.57
N TRP A 78 30.84 -4.03 4.88
CA TRP A 78 31.61 -5.15 5.37
C TRP A 78 32.54 -5.70 4.29
N ASN A 79 33.85 -5.51 4.50
CA ASN A 79 34.90 -5.96 3.57
C ASN A 79 35.77 -7.11 4.12
N LYS A 80 35.50 -7.59 5.33
CA LYS A 80 36.26 -8.67 5.99
C LYS A 80 35.66 -10.03 5.66
N TRP A 81 35.70 -10.39 4.39
CA TRP A 81 35.23 -11.68 3.88
C TRP A 81 36.39 -12.63 3.66
N GLU A 82 36.19 -13.89 4.02
CA GLU A 82 37.15 -14.97 3.84
C GLU A 82 36.59 -15.98 2.83
N SER A 83 37.36 -16.30 1.80
CA SER A 83 36.99 -17.36 0.86
C SER A 83 36.94 -18.71 1.57
N GLU A 84 35.85 -19.45 1.39
CA GLU A 84 35.65 -20.77 1.97
C GLU A 84 34.91 -21.68 0.98
N GLY A 85 35.64 -22.59 0.31
CA GLY A 85 35.01 -23.65 -0.48
C GLY A 85 34.16 -23.18 -1.68
N GLY A 86 34.48 -22.03 -2.28
CA GLY A 86 33.73 -21.46 -3.43
C GLY A 86 32.65 -20.46 -3.04
N ILE A 87 32.48 -20.20 -1.74
CA ILE A 87 31.62 -19.14 -1.19
C ILE A 87 32.46 -18.23 -0.29
N TRP A 88 31.84 -17.21 0.30
CA TRP A 88 32.47 -16.25 1.18
C TRP A 88 31.89 -16.33 2.59
N ARG A 89 32.73 -16.15 3.60
CA ARG A 89 32.35 -16.12 5.02
C ARG A 89 32.74 -14.79 5.67
N ALA A 90 31.80 -14.17 6.36
CA ALA A 90 32.02 -13.05 7.27
C ALA A 90 31.86 -13.49 8.73
N ARG A 91 32.67 -12.93 9.63
CA ARG A 91 32.57 -13.12 11.08
C ARG A 91 32.40 -11.76 11.76
N ILE A 92 31.20 -11.49 12.24
CA ILE A 92 30.80 -10.18 12.77
C ILE A 92 30.55 -10.32 14.28
N PRO A 93 31.31 -9.64 15.15
CA PRO A 93 31.03 -9.64 16.58
C PRO A 93 29.60 -9.16 16.87
N ASN A 94 28.86 -9.82 17.76
CA ASN A 94 27.47 -9.44 18.04
C ASN A 94 27.35 -8.00 18.60
N SER A 95 28.39 -7.50 19.25
CA SER A 95 28.51 -6.08 19.66
C SER A 95 28.46 -5.05 18.51
N PHE A 96 28.60 -5.49 17.26
CA PHE A 96 28.40 -4.65 16.07
C PHE A 96 26.93 -4.25 15.88
N PHE A 97 26.00 -5.08 16.38
CA PHE A 97 24.56 -4.84 16.33
C PHE A 97 24.11 -4.20 17.65
N THR A 98 23.69 -2.94 17.62
CA THR A 98 23.49 -2.15 18.86
C THR A 98 22.10 -2.26 19.49
N ASP A 99 21.05 -2.38 18.68
CA ASP A 99 19.65 -2.41 19.14
C ASP A 99 19.08 -3.83 19.05
N ARG A 100 19.15 -4.41 17.86
CA ARG A 100 18.85 -5.81 17.58
C ARG A 100 19.84 -6.40 16.60
N ASN A 101 20.02 -7.72 16.64
CA ASN A 101 20.77 -8.44 15.62
C ASN A 101 19.80 -8.94 14.52
N PRO A 102 19.79 -8.31 13.35
CA PRO A 102 18.84 -8.67 12.31
C PRO A 102 19.12 -10.06 11.69
N PHE A 103 20.33 -10.61 11.90
CA PHE A 103 20.70 -11.96 11.44
C PHE A 103 20.39 -13.07 12.45
N THR A 104 19.69 -12.75 13.54
CA THR A 104 19.12 -13.73 14.49
C THR A 104 17.62 -13.57 14.68
N GLU A 105 17.09 -12.36 14.47
CA GLU A 105 15.68 -12.10 14.60
C GLU A 105 14.91 -12.48 13.34
N LEU A 106 13.81 -13.18 13.51
CA LEU A 106 12.90 -13.56 12.43
C LEU A 106 11.85 -12.48 12.18
N VAL A 107 11.41 -12.41 10.92
CA VAL A 107 10.15 -11.76 10.55
C VAL A 107 9.01 -12.52 11.23
N THR A 108 8.19 -11.81 11.99
CA THR A 108 7.09 -12.43 12.76
C THR A 108 6.01 -11.42 13.12
N GLY A 109 4.78 -11.89 13.22
CA GLY A 109 3.65 -11.15 13.74
C GLY A 109 2.32 -11.73 13.28
N ASP A 110 1.23 -11.08 13.69
CA ASP A 110 -0.12 -11.45 13.27
C ASP A 110 -0.23 -11.44 11.73
N TRP A 111 -1.01 -12.38 11.17
CA TRP A 111 -1.19 -12.61 9.73
C TRP A 111 0.07 -12.88 8.88
N PHE A 112 1.25 -13.04 9.48
CA PHE A 112 2.41 -13.60 8.78
C PHE A 112 2.23 -15.11 8.58
N ILE A 113 2.55 -15.63 7.39
CA ILE A 113 2.34 -17.06 7.09
C ILE A 113 3.45 -17.88 7.76
N ALA A 114 3.05 -18.72 8.73
CA ALA A 114 3.98 -19.49 9.56
C ALA A 114 4.90 -20.50 8.81
N SER A 115 4.60 -20.84 7.56
CA SER A 115 5.47 -21.69 6.73
C SER A 115 6.62 -20.93 6.07
N TYR A 116 6.59 -19.60 6.10
CA TYR A 116 7.67 -18.76 5.62
C TYR A 116 8.62 -18.44 6.76
N ASN A 117 9.91 -18.58 6.50
CA ASN A 117 10.95 -18.15 7.41
C ASN A 117 11.80 -17.10 6.69
N ALA A 118 12.05 -15.97 7.36
CA ALA A 118 12.99 -14.94 6.94
C ALA A 118 13.56 -14.27 8.18
N HIS A 119 14.86 -13.99 8.19
CA HIS A 119 15.47 -13.10 9.18
C HIS A 119 15.21 -11.63 8.81
N LEU A 120 15.39 -10.71 9.76
CA LEU A 120 15.32 -9.27 9.49
C LEU A 120 16.52 -8.75 8.69
N GLY A 121 17.61 -9.50 8.67
CA GLY A 121 18.85 -9.17 7.98
C GLY A 121 18.73 -9.30 6.47
N ASP A 122 19.63 -8.62 5.77
CA ASP A 122 19.92 -8.83 4.36
C ASP A 122 21.40 -8.47 4.12
N VAL A 123 21.98 -9.08 3.09
CA VAL A 123 23.31 -8.75 2.55
C VAL A 123 23.08 -8.03 1.22
N PHE A 124 23.79 -6.94 0.98
CA PHE A 124 23.64 -6.12 -0.22
C PHE A 124 24.92 -6.14 -1.05
N LEU A 125 24.77 -6.23 -2.37
CA LEU A 125 25.85 -6.05 -3.35
C LEU A 125 25.48 -4.88 -4.25
N ASP A 126 26.32 -3.84 -4.27
CA ASP A 126 26.08 -2.60 -5.02
C ASP A 126 24.70 -1.99 -4.73
N GLY A 127 24.27 -2.08 -3.47
CA GLY A 127 22.97 -1.56 -2.99
C GLY A 127 21.77 -2.49 -3.19
N LYS A 128 21.91 -3.63 -3.88
CA LYS A 128 20.83 -4.59 -4.12
C LYS A 128 20.88 -5.77 -3.15
N SER A 129 19.76 -6.12 -2.52
CA SER A 129 19.72 -7.23 -1.56
C SER A 129 19.81 -8.62 -2.22
N LEU A 130 20.60 -9.49 -1.61
CA LEU A 130 20.70 -10.92 -1.91
C LEU A 130 19.48 -11.70 -1.36
N TYR A 131 19.37 -12.96 -1.75
CA TYR A 131 18.31 -13.88 -1.31
C TYR A 131 18.75 -14.69 -0.10
N GLU A 132 17.91 -14.75 0.92
CA GLU A 132 18.16 -15.57 2.09
C GLU A 132 17.88 -17.06 1.79
N VAL A 133 18.80 -17.93 2.19
CA VAL A 133 18.64 -19.39 2.17
C VAL A 133 18.90 -19.97 3.56
N TRP A 134 18.44 -21.22 3.79
CA TRP A 134 18.35 -21.80 5.13
C TRP A 134 19.44 -22.83 5.46
N SER A 135 20.40 -23.02 4.56
CA SER A 135 21.55 -23.88 4.81
C SER A 135 22.78 -23.37 4.06
N LYS A 136 23.95 -23.69 4.59
CA LYS A 136 25.23 -23.45 3.90
C LYS A 136 25.33 -24.23 2.58
N ASP A 137 24.70 -25.41 2.51
CA ASP A 137 24.66 -26.22 1.29
C ASP A 137 23.89 -25.51 0.17
N ASP A 138 22.83 -24.77 0.51
CA ASP A 138 22.10 -23.93 -0.44
C ASP A 138 22.92 -22.69 -0.84
N VAL A 139 23.83 -22.19 0.00
CA VAL A 139 24.77 -21.12 -0.43
C VAL A 139 25.76 -21.66 -1.46
N LEU A 140 26.26 -22.88 -1.26
CA LEU A 140 27.14 -23.56 -2.21
C LEU A 140 26.42 -23.91 -3.51
N ASN A 141 25.14 -24.28 -3.43
CA ASN A 141 24.31 -24.72 -4.56
C ASN A 141 23.02 -23.90 -4.63
N PRO A 142 23.10 -22.61 -5.01
CA PRO A 142 21.97 -21.68 -4.89
C PRO A 142 20.76 -22.14 -5.72
N PRO A 143 19.58 -22.28 -5.09
CA PRO A 143 18.36 -22.62 -5.83
C PRO A 143 17.90 -21.44 -6.68
N LYS A 144 17.40 -21.71 -7.89
CA LYS A 144 16.70 -20.69 -8.69
C LYS A 144 15.28 -20.54 -8.15
N ASN A 145 14.89 -19.32 -7.76
CA ASN A 145 13.52 -19.04 -7.36
C ASN A 145 12.76 -18.35 -8.52
N THR A 146 11.84 -19.08 -9.13
CA THR A 146 11.05 -18.57 -10.26
C THR A 146 9.78 -17.84 -9.86
N THR A 147 9.48 -17.70 -8.55
CA THR A 147 8.46 -16.77 -8.04
C THR A 147 8.97 -15.34 -7.93
N SER A 148 10.29 -15.11 -8.03
CA SER A 148 10.88 -13.78 -8.00
C SER A 148 10.61 -12.99 -9.28
N TRP A 149 10.51 -11.66 -9.15
CA TRP A 149 10.54 -10.74 -10.30
C TRP A 149 11.88 -10.65 -11.01
N ASP A 150 12.96 -11.04 -10.32
CA ASP A 150 14.30 -11.18 -10.88
C ASP A 150 14.82 -12.61 -10.65
N PRO A 151 14.40 -13.60 -11.49
CA PRO A 151 14.80 -14.99 -11.34
C PRO A 151 16.31 -15.24 -11.52
N ASP A 152 17.02 -14.38 -12.24
CA ASP A 152 18.43 -14.60 -12.55
C ASP A 152 19.31 -14.16 -11.37
N PHE A 153 18.90 -13.10 -10.66
CA PHE A 153 19.60 -12.65 -9.45
C PHE A 153 19.32 -13.53 -8.21
N THR A 154 18.35 -14.45 -8.23
CA THR A 154 18.05 -15.30 -7.06
C THR A 154 19.18 -16.26 -6.69
N SER A 155 20.16 -16.42 -7.57
CA SER A 155 21.34 -17.24 -7.28
C SER A 155 22.38 -16.55 -6.39
N TYR A 156 22.25 -15.23 -6.18
CA TYR A 156 23.06 -14.48 -5.22
C TYR A 156 22.41 -14.60 -3.85
N VAL A 157 22.95 -15.49 -3.03
CA VAL A 157 22.30 -15.94 -1.79
C VAL A 157 23.18 -15.73 -0.56
N TRP A 158 22.55 -15.69 0.61
CA TRP A 158 23.22 -15.65 1.90
C TRP A 158 22.53 -16.54 2.95
N TYR A 159 23.29 -17.01 3.93
CA TYR A 159 22.85 -17.78 5.09
C TYR A 159 23.58 -17.29 6.35
N THR A 160 22.98 -17.41 7.52
CA THR A 160 23.57 -16.99 8.79
C THR A 160 23.52 -18.09 9.85
N GLU A 161 24.53 -18.15 10.70
CA GLU A 161 24.56 -18.97 11.91
C GLU A 161 25.26 -18.23 13.07
N GLN A 162 25.07 -18.71 14.29
CA GLN A 162 25.66 -18.11 15.48
C GLN A 162 26.80 -18.96 16.04
N ASP A 163 27.95 -18.33 16.26
CA ASP A 163 29.06 -18.89 17.05
C ASP A 163 28.89 -18.43 18.50
N GLU A 164 28.02 -19.12 19.24
CA GLU A 164 27.68 -18.80 20.63
C GLU A 164 28.91 -18.72 21.55
N LYS A 165 29.94 -19.53 21.28
CA LYS A 165 31.15 -19.58 22.10
C LYS A 165 31.96 -18.28 22.01
N ASN A 166 31.97 -17.66 20.83
CA ASN A 166 32.76 -16.47 20.57
C ASN A 166 31.92 -15.18 20.48
N ASP A 167 30.60 -15.28 20.67
CA ASP A 167 29.64 -14.17 20.57
C ASP A 167 29.72 -13.46 19.20
N VAL A 168 29.65 -14.27 18.13
CA VAL A 168 29.83 -13.84 16.74
C VAL A 168 28.70 -14.35 15.86
N THR A 169 28.18 -13.47 15.03
CA THR A 169 27.34 -13.82 13.88
C THR A 169 28.23 -14.20 12.70
N ILE A 170 27.97 -15.35 12.10
CA ILE A 170 28.65 -15.82 10.89
C ILE A 170 27.68 -15.69 9.72
N ILE A 171 28.09 -15.01 8.65
CA ILE A 171 27.33 -14.92 7.41
C ILE A 171 28.10 -15.64 6.31
N TYR A 172 27.44 -16.52 5.60
CA TYR A 172 27.93 -17.12 4.36
C TYR A 172 27.19 -16.51 3.19
N ALA A 173 27.90 -16.18 2.10
CA ALA A 173 27.29 -15.61 0.91
C ALA A 173 27.93 -16.13 -0.38
N ASN A 174 27.12 -16.22 -1.43
CA ASN A 174 27.57 -16.54 -2.77
C ASN A 174 27.46 -15.30 -3.66
N PHE A 175 28.62 -14.75 -4.02
CA PHE A 175 28.75 -13.59 -4.91
C PHE A 175 29.20 -14.00 -6.32
N HIS A 176 29.19 -15.31 -6.63
CA HIS A 176 29.72 -15.89 -7.86
C HIS A 176 31.17 -15.43 -8.11
N ASP A 177 31.44 -14.83 -9.27
CA ASP A 177 32.79 -14.40 -9.68
C ASP A 177 33.24 -13.07 -9.04
N ILE A 178 32.42 -12.47 -8.16
CA ILE A 178 32.71 -11.17 -7.53
C ILE A 178 33.47 -11.38 -6.22
N ASP A 179 34.60 -10.68 -6.06
CA ASP A 179 35.35 -10.60 -4.80
C ASP A 179 34.74 -9.52 -3.88
N PRO A 180 34.07 -9.90 -2.78
CA PRO A 180 33.39 -8.97 -1.88
C PRO A 180 34.35 -8.15 -1.00
N THR A 181 35.66 -8.44 -1.00
CA THR A 181 36.65 -7.63 -0.27
C THR A 181 36.99 -6.32 -0.98
N GLY A 182 36.76 -6.26 -2.31
CA GLY A 182 36.96 -5.07 -3.15
C GLY A 182 35.68 -4.49 -3.75
N ALA A 183 34.54 -5.16 -3.58
CA ALA A 183 33.22 -4.69 -4.04
C ALA A 183 32.49 -3.90 -2.95
N ASN A 184 31.41 -3.20 -3.32
CA ASN A 184 30.52 -2.56 -2.36
C ASN A 184 29.56 -3.60 -1.76
N VAL A 185 29.98 -4.22 -0.66
CA VAL A 185 29.15 -5.15 0.11
C VAL A 185 28.76 -4.54 1.45
N GLU A 186 27.46 -4.53 1.70
CA GLU A 186 26.87 -3.98 2.92
C GLU A 186 26.01 -5.03 3.62
N ILE A 187 25.82 -4.87 4.92
CA ILE A 187 24.96 -5.73 5.75
C ILE A 187 23.97 -4.88 6.54
N SER A 188 22.74 -5.37 6.65
CA SER A 188 21.70 -4.75 7.50
C SER A 188 22.15 -4.66 8.96
N VAL A 189 21.95 -3.50 9.60
CA VAL A 189 22.24 -3.30 11.03
C VAL A 189 21.07 -2.66 11.77
N ARG A 190 20.58 -1.53 11.26
CA ARG A 190 19.58 -0.70 11.93
C ARG A 190 18.17 -1.01 11.45
N LYS A 191 17.20 -0.87 12.36
CA LYS A 191 15.77 -1.03 12.07
C LYS A 191 15.13 0.14 11.34
N ASN A 192 15.58 1.37 11.58
CA ASN A 192 15.03 2.59 10.99
C ASN A 192 16.16 3.50 10.50
N CYS A 193 15.84 4.41 9.57
CA CYS A 193 16.77 5.42 9.06
C CYS A 193 16.37 6.83 9.53
N PHE A 194 15.10 7.20 9.42
CA PHE A 194 14.60 8.50 9.88
C PHE A 194 13.26 8.31 10.60
N TYR A 195 13.32 8.17 11.92
CA TYR A 195 12.16 7.76 12.71
C TYR A 195 12.30 8.27 14.16
N PRO A 196 11.32 9.02 14.70
CA PRO A 196 11.37 9.46 16.09
C PRO A 196 11.24 8.29 17.08
N ASP A 197 12.00 8.28 18.16
CA ASP A 197 11.81 7.29 19.25
C ASP A 197 10.54 7.58 20.07
N LYS A 198 10.10 8.84 20.07
CA LYS A 198 8.92 9.31 20.83
C LYS A 198 7.76 9.61 19.90
N THR A 199 6.55 9.36 20.39
CA THR A 199 5.33 9.79 19.71
C THR A 199 5.13 11.31 19.81
N GLY A 200 4.24 11.86 18.99
CA GLY A 200 3.84 13.27 19.05
C GLY A 200 4.89 14.27 18.52
N ILE A 201 6.00 13.80 17.96
CA ILE A 201 6.99 14.64 17.28
C ILE A 201 6.40 15.10 15.94
N SER A 202 5.68 16.22 15.95
CA SER A 202 4.81 16.66 14.85
C SER A 202 5.48 17.69 13.93
N TYR A 203 4.89 17.91 12.75
CA TYR A 203 5.26 18.97 11.80
C TYR A 203 6.74 18.96 11.40
N ILE A 204 7.25 17.77 11.07
CA ILE A 204 8.57 17.58 10.46
C ILE A 204 8.42 17.49 8.93
N THR A 205 9.35 18.10 8.21
CA THR A 205 9.50 17.89 6.76
C THR A 205 10.80 17.11 6.51
N VAL A 206 10.73 16.04 5.73
CA VAL A 206 11.87 15.25 5.25
C VAL A 206 11.86 15.32 3.72
N SER A 207 12.88 15.95 3.14
CA SER A 207 12.87 16.28 1.70
C SER A 207 14.16 15.93 0.96
N GLY A 208 14.04 15.29 -0.20
CA GLY A 208 15.13 15.16 -1.16
C GLY A 208 16.19 14.09 -0.84
N PHE A 209 15.98 13.24 0.17
CA PHE A 209 16.95 12.22 0.58
C PHE A 209 16.80 10.94 -0.24
N LYS A 210 17.90 10.18 -0.36
CA LYS A 210 17.80 8.73 -0.54
C LYS A 210 17.85 8.07 0.82
N ILE A 211 16.90 7.20 1.13
CA ILE A 211 16.82 6.50 2.41
C ILE A 211 16.68 5.01 2.12
N CYS A 212 17.59 4.17 2.63
CA CYS A 212 17.63 2.77 2.23
C CYS A 212 18.13 1.76 3.27
N GLN A 213 17.93 0.47 2.95
CA GLN A 213 18.57 -0.69 3.60
C GLN A 213 18.28 -0.81 5.10
N ALA A 214 17.00 -0.82 5.47
CA ALA A 214 16.56 -0.92 6.87
C ALA A 214 15.98 -2.29 7.20
N ALA A 215 16.38 -2.83 8.34
CA ALA A 215 15.98 -4.15 8.81
C ALA A 215 14.62 -4.12 9.55
N THR A 216 13.58 -3.48 9.02
CA THR A 216 12.27 -3.30 9.69
C THR A 216 11.54 -4.62 9.96
N GLN A 217 10.76 -4.70 11.04
CA GLN A 217 9.89 -5.85 11.35
C GLN A 217 8.55 -5.81 10.58
N TRP A 218 7.90 -6.97 10.47
CA TRP A 218 6.53 -7.14 9.98
C TRP A 218 5.56 -6.21 10.71
N ALA A 219 4.73 -5.49 9.96
CA ALA A 219 3.91 -4.40 10.46
C ALA A 219 2.39 -4.63 10.28
N PRO A 220 1.78 -5.64 10.94
CA PRO A 220 0.33 -5.86 10.90
C PRO A 220 -0.41 -4.75 11.67
N PRO A 221 -1.73 -4.57 11.46
CA PRO A 221 -2.50 -3.52 12.12
C PRO A 221 -2.55 -3.69 13.65
N THR A 222 -2.29 -4.89 14.15
CA THR A 222 -2.30 -5.22 15.58
C THR A 222 -0.94 -5.04 16.26
N ALA A 223 0.12 -4.64 15.56
CA ALA A 223 1.44 -4.44 16.14
C ALA A 223 1.89 -2.98 16.12
N TYR A 224 2.98 -2.67 16.81
CA TYR A 224 3.77 -1.48 16.48
C TYR A 224 4.19 -1.54 15.02
N GLN A 225 3.80 -0.53 14.24
CA GLN A 225 4.11 -0.47 12.82
C GLN A 225 5.31 0.43 12.60
N GLU A 226 6.50 -0.12 12.80
CA GLU A 226 7.72 0.56 12.38
C GLU A 226 7.92 0.54 10.86
N GLY A 227 8.64 1.53 10.35
CA GLY A 227 9.07 1.60 8.96
C GLY A 227 10.47 2.19 8.87
N MET A 228 11.07 2.18 7.69
CA MET A 228 12.38 2.81 7.46
C MET A 228 12.33 4.31 7.77
N VAL A 229 11.22 4.96 7.39
CA VAL A 229 10.89 6.35 7.69
C VAL A 229 9.45 6.45 8.19
N GLY A 230 9.18 7.36 9.12
CA GLY A 230 7.81 7.57 9.60
C GLY A 230 7.66 8.60 10.71
N PRO A 231 6.42 9.06 10.96
CA PRO A 231 6.12 10.14 11.89
C PRO A 231 5.94 9.66 13.34
N HIS A 232 5.87 8.34 13.55
CA HIS A 232 5.62 7.66 14.82
C HIS A 232 4.46 8.28 15.62
N TRP A 233 3.21 8.03 15.21
CA TRP A 233 2.02 8.50 15.95
C TRP A 233 2.06 9.99 16.28
N SER A 234 2.03 10.83 15.25
CA SER A 234 2.10 12.28 15.37
C SER A 234 1.24 12.94 14.29
N LYS A 235 1.39 14.27 14.09
CA LYS A 235 0.60 15.03 13.12
C LYS A 235 1.45 15.79 12.12
N GLY A 236 0.93 15.91 10.90
CA GLY A 236 1.31 16.97 9.99
C GLY A 236 2.68 16.82 9.34
N TRP A 237 3.30 15.64 9.33
CA TRP A 237 4.55 15.39 8.60
C TRP A 237 4.42 15.60 7.09
N ILE A 238 5.52 16.01 6.46
CA ILE A 238 5.70 16.00 5.01
C ILE A 238 6.92 15.12 4.70
N ILE A 239 6.73 14.08 3.90
CA ILE A 239 7.82 13.27 3.31
C ILE A 239 7.74 13.52 1.81
N GLU A 240 8.75 14.16 1.23
CA GLU A 240 8.69 14.56 -0.17
C GLU A 240 10.00 14.46 -0.93
N ASP A 241 9.90 14.21 -2.24
CA ASP A 241 11.07 14.18 -3.13
C ASP A 241 12.15 13.17 -2.71
N CYS A 242 11.79 12.14 -1.95
CA CYS A 242 12.72 11.12 -1.46
C CYS A 242 12.73 9.87 -2.35
N GLU A 243 13.87 9.20 -2.42
CA GLU A 243 13.97 7.80 -2.85
C GLU A 243 13.98 6.92 -1.60
N ILE A 244 13.06 5.95 -1.50
CA ILE A 244 12.93 5.04 -0.36
C ILE A 244 13.05 3.60 -0.87
N SER A 245 14.09 2.86 -0.47
CA SER A 245 14.30 1.53 -1.02
C SER A 245 14.97 0.51 -0.10
N GLU A 246 14.82 -0.79 -0.41
CA GLU A 246 15.48 -1.88 0.32
C GLU A 246 15.10 -1.92 1.81
N SER A 247 13.81 -1.74 2.12
CA SER A 247 13.28 -2.06 3.46
C SER A 247 12.98 -3.56 3.56
N LYS A 248 13.40 -4.23 4.63
CA LYS A 248 13.07 -5.65 4.83
C LYS A 248 11.56 -5.88 4.82
N CYS A 249 10.79 -4.99 5.47
CA CYS A 249 9.34 -5.00 5.46
C CYS A 249 8.80 -3.69 4.86
N SER A 250 8.54 -2.67 5.67
CA SER A 250 7.81 -1.48 5.22
C SER A 250 8.73 -0.27 5.00
N GLY A 251 8.60 0.40 3.87
CA GLY A 251 9.35 1.62 3.55
C GLY A 251 8.92 2.79 4.43
N ILE A 252 7.79 3.40 4.11
CA ILE A 252 7.18 4.47 4.90
C ILE A 252 6.12 3.87 5.83
N SER A 253 6.20 4.14 7.13
CA SER A 253 5.10 3.85 8.05
C SER A 253 4.38 5.13 8.45
N LEU A 254 3.06 5.16 8.26
CA LEU A 254 2.12 6.09 8.87
C LEU A 254 1.29 5.39 9.95
N GLY A 255 1.81 4.30 10.50
CA GLY A 255 1.06 3.37 11.34
C GLY A 255 0.97 3.75 12.82
N LYS A 256 0.40 2.83 13.59
CA LYS A 256 0.15 3.03 15.01
C LYS A 256 1.40 2.86 15.88
N LEU A 257 1.34 3.45 17.07
CA LEU A 257 2.31 3.23 18.14
C LEU A 257 2.30 1.80 18.69
N TYR A 258 3.32 1.49 19.50
CA TYR A 258 3.35 0.29 20.33
C TYR A 258 2.30 0.36 21.44
N GLN A 259 1.42 -0.65 21.50
CA GLN A 259 0.40 -0.81 22.53
C GLN A 259 0.71 -2.08 23.33
N PRO A 260 1.26 -1.99 24.55
CA PRO A 260 1.81 -3.14 25.28
C PRO A 260 0.85 -4.33 25.47
N TYR A 261 -0.46 -4.07 25.55
CA TYR A 261 -1.48 -5.10 25.78
C TYR A 261 -2.08 -5.68 24.49
N ASP A 262 -1.87 -5.02 23.36
CA ASP A 262 -2.52 -5.37 22.09
C ASP A 262 -1.52 -5.70 20.96
N ASP A 263 -0.21 -5.48 21.19
CA ASP A 263 0.86 -5.75 20.22
C ASP A 263 1.01 -7.24 19.86
N ASN A 264 0.66 -7.61 18.63
CA ASN A 264 0.69 -9.00 18.13
C ASN A 264 -0.06 -9.98 19.06
N ARG A 265 -1.15 -9.50 19.65
CA ARG A 265 -1.86 -10.23 20.70
C ARG A 265 -2.41 -11.58 20.19
N TRP A 266 -2.82 -11.68 18.93
CA TRP A 266 -3.37 -12.92 18.40
C TRP A 266 -2.31 -14.02 18.34
N SER A 267 -1.15 -13.75 17.75
CA SER A 267 -0.05 -14.71 17.66
C SER A 267 0.60 -15.03 19.02
N LYS A 268 0.66 -14.05 19.94
CA LYS A 268 1.22 -14.23 21.29
C LYS A 268 0.29 -14.97 22.25
N GLU A 269 -0.97 -14.54 22.37
CA GLU A 269 -1.93 -15.10 23.35
C GLU A 269 -2.82 -16.20 22.79
N LYS A 270 -3.12 -16.20 21.49
CA LYS A 270 -3.84 -17.26 20.75
C LYS A 270 -5.33 -17.47 21.09
N TYR A 271 -5.87 -16.75 22.08
CA TYR A 271 -7.26 -16.93 22.52
C TYR A 271 -8.30 -16.10 21.75
N LYS A 272 -7.90 -14.95 21.22
CA LYS A 272 -8.74 -14.05 20.42
C LYS A 272 -8.16 -13.94 19.02
N ASP A 273 -9.01 -13.97 18.00
CA ASP A 273 -8.59 -13.83 16.61
C ASP A 273 -8.09 -12.42 16.29
N GLY A 274 -7.32 -12.28 15.19
CA GLY A 274 -6.73 -11.02 14.77
C GLY A 274 -7.76 -9.91 14.49
N ALA A 275 -8.91 -10.23 13.91
CA ALA A 275 -9.95 -9.22 13.66
C ALA A 275 -10.53 -8.71 14.99
N GLN A 276 -10.69 -9.58 16.00
CA GLN A 276 -11.06 -9.13 17.34
C GLN A 276 -10.01 -8.25 17.99
N THR A 277 -8.73 -8.63 17.96
CA THR A 277 -7.67 -7.83 18.58
C THR A 277 -7.47 -6.50 17.86
N GLN A 278 -7.70 -6.43 16.54
CA GLN A 278 -7.67 -5.17 15.78
C GLN A 278 -8.78 -4.19 16.19
N ARG A 279 -9.98 -4.67 16.53
CA ARG A 279 -11.03 -3.83 17.14
C ARG A 279 -10.58 -3.28 18.50
N ASP A 280 -10.00 -4.14 19.33
CA ASP A 280 -9.50 -3.75 20.66
C ASP A 280 -8.42 -2.65 20.53
N VAL A 281 -7.51 -2.78 19.54
CA VAL A 281 -6.50 -1.77 19.17
C VAL A 281 -7.12 -0.42 18.82
N ALA A 282 -8.13 -0.38 17.95
CA ALA A 282 -8.79 0.85 17.54
C ALA A 282 -9.50 1.54 18.72
N MET A 283 -10.14 0.75 19.58
CA MET A 283 -10.79 1.26 20.80
C MET A 283 -9.79 1.81 21.82
N SER A 284 -8.67 1.13 22.05
CA SER A 284 -7.58 1.62 22.90
C SER A 284 -7.04 2.96 22.37
N ALA A 285 -6.81 3.04 21.06
CA ALA A 285 -6.31 4.24 20.41
C ALA A 285 -7.25 5.44 20.58
N LEU A 286 -8.55 5.22 20.33
CA LEU A 286 -9.59 6.24 20.46
C LEU A 286 -9.74 6.71 21.92
N LEU A 287 -9.81 5.79 22.87
CA LEU A 287 -10.16 6.10 24.26
C LEU A 287 -8.97 6.58 25.11
N ARG A 288 -7.73 6.25 24.73
CA ARG A 288 -6.57 6.41 25.62
C ARG A 288 -5.34 7.03 24.98
N GLU A 289 -5.22 7.03 23.65
CA GLU A 289 -3.96 7.38 22.96
C GLU A 289 -4.11 8.58 22.02
N GLY A 290 -5.24 9.30 22.12
CA GLY A 290 -5.45 10.56 21.43
C GLY A 290 -5.66 10.42 19.93
N TRP A 291 -6.19 9.28 19.45
CA TRP A 291 -6.51 9.10 18.04
C TRP A 291 -7.69 9.96 17.60
N ASN A 292 -7.40 11.19 17.19
CA ASN A 292 -8.33 12.17 16.66
C ASN A 292 -7.63 13.12 15.67
N LYS A 293 -8.45 13.85 14.90
CA LYS A 293 -8.00 14.77 13.85
C LYS A 293 -7.06 15.86 14.39
N GLU A 294 -7.19 16.25 15.66
CA GLU A 294 -6.36 17.25 16.30
C GLU A 294 -4.92 16.79 16.51
N ASN A 295 -4.71 15.51 16.81
CA ASN A 295 -3.42 14.99 17.29
C ASN A 295 -2.69 14.05 16.32
N ILE A 296 -3.41 13.35 15.42
CA ILE A 296 -2.84 12.25 14.64
C ILE A 296 -3.18 12.40 13.15
N GLY A 297 -2.22 12.01 12.29
CA GLY A 297 -2.39 11.96 10.85
C GLY A 297 -2.20 13.32 10.18
N SER A 298 -3.04 13.62 9.18
CA SER A 298 -2.88 14.82 8.34
C SER A 298 -1.49 14.92 7.72
N HIS A 299 -0.91 13.79 7.32
CA HIS A 299 0.41 13.73 6.72
C HIS A 299 0.36 14.01 5.23
N THR A 300 1.50 14.35 4.64
CA THR A 300 1.67 14.41 3.20
C THR A 300 2.85 13.54 2.79
N VAL A 301 2.61 12.59 1.89
CA VAL A 301 3.67 11.82 1.23
C VAL A 301 3.60 12.13 -0.26
N ARG A 302 4.64 12.76 -0.82
CA ARG A 302 4.55 13.18 -2.23
C ARG A 302 5.84 13.19 -3.03
N ARG A 303 5.74 12.93 -4.33
CA ARG A 303 6.90 12.94 -5.26
C ARG A 303 8.05 12.04 -4.81
N CYS A 304 7.72 10.98 -4.08
CA CYS A 304 8.67 9.97 -3.67
C CYS A 304 8.74 8.85 -4.70
N ASP A 305 9.93 8.27 -4.84
CA ASP A 305 10.18 7.02 -5.55
C ASP A 305 10.38 5.93 -4.49
N ILE A 306 9.47 4.96 -4.41
CA ILE A 306 9.38 3.99 -3.31
C ILE A 306 9.42 2.58 -3.90
N HIS A 307 10.51 1.85 -3.66
CA HIS A 307 10.71 0.57 -4.31
C HIS A 307 11.49 -0.48 -3.53
N ASP A 308 11.44 -1.72 -4.00
CA ASP A 308 12.22 -2.85 -3.47
C ASP A 308 12.06 -3.04 -1.95
N CYS A 309 10.84 -2.88 -1.44
CA CYS A 309 10.50 -3.16 -0.04
C CYS A 309 9.75 -4.49 0.08
N GLY A 310 10.03 -5.27 1.13
CA GLY A 310 9.54 -6.65 1.26
C GLY A 310 8.06 -6.80 1.64
N GLN A 311 7.48 -5.84 2.37
CA GLN A 311 6.08 -5.89 2.81
C GLN A 311 5.24 -4.79 2.14
N THR A 312 5.62 -3.52 2.33
CA THR A 312 4.92 -2.38 1.73
C THR A 312 5.86 -1.27 1.31
N GLY A 313 5.44 -0.48 0.32
CA GLY A 313 6.00 0.84 0.11
C GLY A 313 5.53 1.80 1.20
N ILE A 314 4.22 1.84 1.45
CA ILE A 314 3.58 2.62 2.51
C ILE A 314 2.64 1.72 3.34
N VAL A 315 2.81 1.70 4.67
CA VAL A 315 1.93 1.00 5.61
C VAL A 315 1.26 1.96 6.59
N GLY A 316 0.08 1.62 7.09
CA GLY A 316 -0.46 2.23 8.29
C GLY A 316 -1.76 1.61 8.79
N ASN A 317 -1.97 1.66 10.10
CA ASN A 317 -3.23 1.48 10.78
C ASN A 317 -3.43 2.67 11.71
N LEU A 318 -4.58 3.34 11.62
CA LEU A 318 -4.99 4.50 12.43
C LEU A 318 -4.14 5.77 12.23
N GLY A 319 -2.81 5.69 12.25
CA GLY A 319 -1.91 6.84 12.29
C GLY A 319 -1.95 7.74 11.05
N GLY A 320 -2.44 7.23 9.91
CA GLY A 320 -2.45 7.95 8.63
C GLY A 320 -3.78 8.60 8.27
N VAL A 321 -4.77 8.66 9.16
CA VAL A 321 -6.04 9.36 8.93
C VAL A 321 -5.84 10.79 8.40
N PHE A 322 -6.73 11.28 7.54
CA PHE A 322 -6.72 12.65 6.97
C PHE A 322 -5.50 13.00 6.11
N SER A 323 -4.67 12.02 5.74
CA SER A 323 -3.45 12.26 4.99
C SER A 323 -3.69 12.44 3.49
N VAL A 324 -2.73 13.06 2.81
CA VAL A 324 -2.65 13.16 1.36
C VAL A 324 -1.43 12.38 0.87
N ILE A 325 -1.65 11.40 0.00
CA ILE A 325 -0.59 10.59 -0.60
C ILE A 325 -0.67 10.84 -2.11
N GLU A 326 0.27 11.59 -2.65
CA GLU A 326 0.16 12.10 -4.02
C GLU A 326 1.44 12.08 -4.85
N ASP A 327 1.32 11.97 -6.16
CA ASP A 327 2.45 12.10 -7.08
C ASP A 327 3.62 11.13 -6.78
N ASN A 328 3.36 9.99 -6.14
CA ASN A 328 4.40 9.02 -5.82
C ASN A 328 4.50 7.95 -6.91
N HIS A 329 5.73 7.48 -7.14
CA HIS A 329 6.02 6.30 -7.94
C HIS A 329 6.33 5.15 -6.98
N ILE A 330 5.50 4.10 -6.97
CA ILE A 330 5.60 2.98 -6.03
C ILE A 330 5.70 1.70 -6.82
N HIS A 331 6.82 0.97 -6.69
CA HIS A 331 7.02 -0.22 -7.49
C HIS A 331 7.95 -1.27 -6.89
N HIS A 332 7.92 -2.48 -7.43
CA HIS A 332 8.74 -3.60 -6.94
C HIS A 332 8.53 -3.95 -5.46
N ILE A 333 7.27 -4.00 -5.02
CA ILE A 333 6.93 -4.28 -3.62
C ILE A 333 6.59 -5.76 -3.43
N ASN A 334 7.33 -6.38 -2.49
CA ASN A 334 7.41 -7.83 -2.27
C ASN A 334 7.89 -8.61 -3.49
N ASN A 335 8.86 -8.07 -4.23
CA ASN A 335 9.32 -8.69 -5.48
C ASN A 335 10.20 -9.92 -5.32
N LYS A 336 10.90 -10.05 -4.18
CA LYS A 336 11.67 -11.25 -3.83
C LYS A 336 10.77 -12.45 -3.52
N GLN A 337 9.50 -12.22 -3.17
CA GLN A 337 8.56 -13.25 -2.68
C GLN A 337 9.12 -14.08 -1.52
N ASN A 338 10.00 -13.50 -0.70
CA ASN A 338 10.58 -14.13 0.48
C ASN A 338 9.74 -13.89 1.75
N LEU A 339 8.77 -12.99 1.68
CA LEU A 339 7.77 -12.75 2.73
C LEU A 339 6.38 -13.11 2.22
N ALA A 340 5.53 -13.60 3.11
CA ALA A 340 4.13 -13.88 2.79
C ALA A 340 3.23 -13.67 4.01
N GLY A 341 2.07 -13.05 3.78
CA GLY A 341 1.12 -12.71 4.82
C GLY A 341 0.06 -11.75 4.35
N ALA A 342 -0.99 -11.61 5.15
CA ALA A 342 -2.12 -10.74 4.83
C ALA A 342 -1.82 -9.25 5.09
N GLU A 343 -0.60 -8.77 4.81
CA GLU A 343 -0.19 -7.37 5.07
C GLU A 343 0.68 -6.76 3.96
N ILE A 344 0.65 -7.35 2.75
CA ILE A 344 1.54 -6.98 1.63
C ILE A 344 0.77 -6.22 0.56
N ALA A 345 1.25 -5.03 0.20
CA ALA A 345 0.79 -4.23 -0.94
C ALA A 345 1.75 -3.06 -1.20
N GLY A 346 1.73 -2.45 -2.38
CA GLY A 346 2.41 -1.17 -2.61
C GLY A 346 2.04 -0.13 -1.54
N ILE A 347 0.73 0.01 -1.30
CA ILE A 347 0.18 0.74 -0.16
C ILE A 347 -0.79 -0.16 0.61
N LYS A 348 -0.61 -0.36 1.92
CA LYS A 348 -1.63 -0.97 2.79
C LYS A 348 -2.01 -0.03 3.93
N MET A 349 -3.28 0.36 3.97
CA MET A 349 -3.79 1.33 4.94
C MET A 349 -5.08 0.83 5.59
N HIS A 350 -5.09 0.83 6.92
CA HIS A 350 -6.24 0.55 7.76
C HIS A 350 -6.73 1.81 8.45
N ALA A 351 -8.04 1.99 8.54
CA ALA A 351 -8.65 3.26 8.94
C ALA A 351 -8.11 4.43 8.11
N ALA A 352 -8.18 4.29 6.78
CA ALA A 352 -7.83 5.35 5.83
C ALA A 352 -8.90 6.47 5.80
N ILE A 353 -9.35 6.92 6.97
CA ILE A 353 -10.44 7.89 7.12
C ILE A 353 -10.04 9.22 6.46
N ASP A 354 -10.86 9.71 5.52
CA ASP A 354 -10.63 10.94 4.75
C ASP A 354 -9.23 11.01 4.07
N VAL A 355 -8.59 9.86 3.81
CA VAL A 355 -7.29 9.85 3.12
C VAL A 355 -7.51 10.05 1.63
N VAL A 356 -6.74 10.97 1.04
CA VAL A 356 -6.75 11.24 -0.40
C VAL A 356 -5.50 10.68 -1.04
N TYR A 357 -5.68 9.70 -1.92
CA TYR A 357 -4.65 9.17 -2.81
C TYR A 357 -4.84 9.80 -4.18
N ARG A 358 -3.88 10.60 -4.67
CA ARG A 358 -4.03 11.24 -5.99
C ARG A 358 -2.78 11.19 -6.85
N ARG A 359 -2.94 10.85 -8.13
CA ARG A 359 -1.83 10.85 -9.11
C ARG A 359 -0.64 9.97 -8.70
N ASN A 360 -0.90 8.86 -8.03
CA ASN A 360 0.16 7.87 -7.76
C ASN A 360 0.28 6.91 -8.94
N HIS A 361 1.50 6.45 -9.19
CA HIS A 361 1.82 5.41 -10.16
C HIS A 361 2.28 4.15 -9.43
N ILE A 362 1.47 3.09 -9.45
CA ILE A 362 1.70 1.89 -8.64
C ILE A 362 1.76 0.65 -9.54
N HIS A 363 2.91 0.02 -9.62
CA HIS A 363 3.10 -1.13 -10.51
C HIS A 363 4.14 -2.14 -10.02
N HIS A 364 4.17 -3.33 -10.62
CA HIS A 364 5.07 -4.41 -10.23
C HIS A 364 5.06 -4.71 -8.73
N CYS A 365 3.88 -4.74 -8.14
CA CYS A 365 3.71 -5.12 -6.74
C CYS A 365 2.94 -6.45 -6.69
N THR A 366 3.14 -7.24 -5.62
CA THR A 366 2.24 -8.40 -5.37
C THR A 366 0.76 -7.97 -5.37
N ARG A 367 0.51 -6.75 -4.92
CA ARG A 367 -0.76 -6.02 -4.94
C ARG A 367 -0.46 -4.54 -4.97
N GLY A 368 -1.24 -3.76 -5.72
CA GLY A 368 -1.05 -2.31 -5.82
C GLY A 368 -1.39 -1.60 -4.51
N MET A 369 -2.67 -1.59 -4.14
CA MET A 369 -3.17 -0.93 -2.94
C MET A 369 -4.20 -1.79 -2.21
N TRP A 370 -4.17 -1.72 -0.87
CA TRP A 370 -5.11 -2.40 0.01
C TRP A 370 -5.63 -1.44 1.08
N LEU A 371 -6.93 -1.14 0.98
CA LEU A 371 -7.69 -0.34 1.93
C LEU A 371 -8.48 -1.30 2.81
N ASP A 372 -7.95 -1.57 4.00
CA ASP A 372 -8.37 -2.69 4.85
C ASP A 372 -8.97 -2.17 6.16
N TRP A 373 -10.29 -2.30 6.32
CA TRP A 373 -11.10 -1.70 7.39
C TRP A 373 -11.20 -0.18 7.33
N MET A 374 -12.40 0.32 7.68
CA MET A 374 -12.62 1.73 8.01
C MET A 374 -12.14 2.70 6.90
N ALA A 375 -12.19 2.29 5.63
CA ALA A 375 -11.92 3.16 4.48
C ALA A 375 -13.10 4.13 4.23
N GLN A 376 -13.34 5.03 5.19
CA GLN A 376 -14.49 5.93 5.21
C GLN A 376 -14.07 7.35 4.81
N GLY A 377 -14.73 7.95 3.81
CA GLY A 377 -14.32 9.23 3.23
C GLY A 377 -13.06 9.13 2.36
N THR A 378 -12.50 7.92 2.21
CA THR A 378 -11.29 7.67 1.42
C THR A 378 -11.55 7.96 -0.06
N ARG A 379 -10.63 8.66 -0.71
CA ARG A 379 -10.70 8.96 -2.15
C ARG A 379 -9.42 8.56 -2.86
N VAL A 380 -9.55 7.72 -3.89
CA VAL A 380 -8.49 7.34 -4.82
C VAL A 380 -8.79 7.99 -6.15
N THR A 381 -7.97 8.94 -6.58
CA THR A 381 -8.25 9.72 -7.78
C THR A 381 -7.03 9.86 -8.70
N GLN A 382 -7.26 9.92 -10.02
CA GLN A 382 -6.22 10.22 -11.02
C GLN A 382 -4.98 9.31 -10.94
N SER A 383 -5.10 8.11 -10.36
CA SER A 383 -3.96 7.21 -10.13
C SER A 383 -3.89 6.12 -11.19
N VAL A 384 -2.69 5.61 -11.45
CA VAL A 384 -2.41 4.61 -12.49
C VAL A 384 -1.87 3.35 -11.84
N PHE A 385 -2.51 2.23 -12.17
CA PHE A 385 -2.17 0.92 -11.66
C PHE A 385 -2.03 -0.07 -12.82
N HIS A 386 -0.91 -0.78 -12.87
CA HIS A 386 -0.68 -1.85 -13.85
C HIS A 386 0.37 -2.83 -13.33
N ASP A 387 0.41 -4.05 -13.88
CA ASP A 387 1.36 -5.10 -13.49
C ASP A 387 1.42 -5.38 -11.97
N ASN A 388 0.31 -5.16 -11.25
CA ASN A 388 0.15 -5.49 -9.84
C ASN A 388 -0.36 -6.93 -9.71
N THR A 389 0.50 -7.86 -10.08
CA THR A 389 0.20 -9.28 -10.14
C THR A 389 1.46 -10.10 -9.84
N LEU A 390 1.42 -11.42 -10.04
CA LEU A 390 2.63 -12.23 -9.91
C LEU A 390 3.63 -11.86 -11.01
N PRO A 391 4.94 -11.96 -10.73
CA PRO A 391 5.94 -11.72 -11.75
C PRO A 391 5.73 -12.60 -12.95
N TYR A 392 5.66 -11.98 -14.13
CA TYR A 392 5.49 -12.63 -15.41
C TYR A 392 4.26 -13.53 -15.41
N ASP A 393 3.08 -12.96 -15.63
CA ASP A 393 1.82 -13.72 -15.77
C ASP A 393 2.00 -14.97 -16.66
N PHE A 394 2.86 -14.95 -17.69
CA PHE A 394 3.20 -16.07 -18.58
C PHE A 394 4.04 -17.22 -17.97
N LEU A 395 4.67 -17.04 -16.82
CA LEU A 395 5.49 -18.03 -16.10
C LEU A 395 4.77 -18.67 -14.91
N MET A 396 3.50 -18.33 -14.64
CA MET A 396 2.74 -19.02 -13.61
C MET A 396 2.72 -20.54 -13.92
N ARG A 397 3.27 -21.31 -12.97
CA ARG A 397 3.38 -22.78 -12.96
C ARG A 397 2.89 -23.27 -11.61
N GLU A 398 2.55 -24.55 -11.53
CA GLU A 398 2.10 -25.19 -10.28
C GLU A 398 3.10 -24.98 -9.12
N GLU A 399 4.38 -24.86 -9.45
CA GLU A 399 5.51 -24.68 -8.54
C GLU A 399 5.63 -23.25 -7.95
N ASN A 400 4.91 -22.26 -8.49
CA ASN A 400 5.11 -20.82 -8.18
C ASN A 400 3.84 -20.10 -7.68
N GLN A 401 2.97 -20.81 -6.96
CA GLN A 401 1.68 -20.29 -6.49
C GLN A 401 1.84 -19.48 -5.19
N VAL A 402 1.60 -18.16 -5.24
CA VAL A 402 1.79 -17.29 -4.06
C VAL A 402 0.60 -16.37 -3.76
N ALA A 403 -0.01 -15.72 -4.77
CA ALA A 403 -1.23 -14.90 -4.65
C ALA A 403 -1.80 -14.55 -6.05
N TYR A 404 -3.03 -14.03 -6.14
CA TYR A 404 -3.62 -13.60 -7.44
C TYR A 404 -3.20 -12.20 -7.89
N GLY A 405 -2.91 -11.31 -6.92
CA GLY A 405 -2.67 -9.89 -7.13
C GLY A 405 -3.89 -9.11 -7.61
N GLU A 406 -3.88 -7.80 -7.31
CA GLU A 406 -4.88 -6.85 -7.79
C GLU A 406 -4.36 -5.40 -7.72
N ASP A 407 -4.93 -4.49 -8.51
CA ASP A 407 -4.61 -3.06 -8.43
C ASP A 407 -5.09 -2.45 -7.11
N VAL A 408 -6.36 -2.69 -6.76
CA VAL A 408 -6.97 -2.16 -5.54
C VAL A 408 -7.79 -3.24 -4.83
N TRP A 409 -7.52 -3.49 -3.56
CA TRP A 409 -8.38 -4.27 -2.67
C TRP A 409 -9.03 -3.35 -1.65
N ILE A 410 -10.37 -3.27 -1.67
CA ILE A 410 -11.15 -2.62 -0.61
C ILE A 410 -11.79 -3.73 0.22
N GLU A 411 -11.37 -3.83 1.47
CA GLU A 411 -11.74 -4.91 2.37
C GLU A 411 -12.42 -4.39 3.62
N VAL A 412 -13.49 -5.08 4.00
CA VAL A 412 -14.30 -4.90 5.21
C VAL A 412 -14.45 -3.44 5.63
N SER A 413 -14.86 -2.63 4.65
CA SER A 413 -15.13 -1.21 4.81
C SER A 413 -16.57 -0.92 4.42
N HIS A 414 -17.18 0.05 5.10
CA HIS A 414 -18.58 0.43 4.90
C HIS A 414 -18.73 1.73 4.07
N GLY A 415 -17.61 2.30 3.64
CA GLY A 415 -17.56 3.54 2.87
C GLY A 415 -17.92 4.79 3.67
N PRO A 416 -18.25 5.90 2.99
CA PRO A 416 -18.16 6.09 1.54
C PRO A 416 -16.69 6.00 1.08
N THR A 417 -16.38 5.08 0.16
CA THR A 417 -15.07 4.96 -0.48
C THR A 417 -15.21 5.32 -1.95
N LEU A 418 -14.42 6.26 -2.45
CA LEU A 418 -14.51 6.75 -3.83
C LEU A 418 -13.24 6.39 -4.62
N VAL A 419 -13.42 5.81 -5.81
CA VAL A 419 -12.37 5.60 -6.80
C VAL A 419 -12.78 6.32 -8.09
N ASP A 420 -12.08 7.38 -8.46
CA ASP A 420 -12.47 8.21 -9.60
C ASP A 420 -11.34 8.62 -10.53
N ASN A 421 -11.63 8.73 -11.83
CA ASN A 421 -10.62 9.11 -12.83
C ASN A 421 -9.34 8.25 -12.76
N CYS A 422 -9.39 7.00 -12.32
CA CYS A 422 -8.22 6.13 -12.27
C CYS A 422 -8.06 5.28 -13.53
N ILE A 423 -6.84 4.82 -13.78
CA ILE A 423 -6.51 3.83 -14.80
C ILE A 423 -6.07 2.56 -14.06
N LEU A 424 -6.88 1.50 -14.14
CA LEU A 424 -6.67 0.21 -13.46
C LEU A 424 -6.52 -0.89 -14.51
N LEU A 425 -5.31 -1.39 -14.73
CA LEU A 425 -5.01 -2.26 -15.87
C LEU A 425 -4.45 -3.62 -15.50
N SER A 426 -4.22 -3.98 -14.23
CA SER A 426 -3.88 -5.36 -13.91
C SER A 426 -5.04 -6.31 -14.24
N THR A 427 -4.74 -7.57 -14.56
CA THR A 427 -5.73 -8.59 -14.98
C THR A 427 -6.92 -8.70 -14.02
N ARG A 428 -6.66 -8.55 -12.73
CA ARG A 428 -7.66 -8.33 -11.67
C ARG A 428 -7.48 -6.91 -11.18
N SER A 429 -8.42 -6.02 -11.49
CA SER A 429 -8.28 -4.60 -11.12
C SER A 429 -8.76 -4.36 -9.70
N VAL A 430 -9.90 -4.93 -9.32
CA VAL A 430 -10.52 -4.64 -8.03
C VAL A 430 -10.88 -5.91 -7.31
N ARG A 431 -10.45 -6.03 -6.06
CA ARG A 431 -11.03 -6.99 -5.11
C ARG A 431 -11.92 -6.23 -4.14
N LEU A 432 -13.20 -6.62 -4.07
CA LEU A 432 -14.22 -5.82 -3.38
C LEU A 432 -14.99 -6.66 -2.35
N SER A 433 -14.38 -6.80 -1.18
CA SER A 433 -14.99 -7.43 0.00
C SER A 433 -15.50 -6.35 0.96
N ALA A 434 -16.32 -5.44 0.44
CA ALA A 434 -16.77 -4.24 1.13
C ALA A 434 -18.17 -3.79 0.63
N GLN A 435 -18.69 -2.70 1.21
CA GLN A 435 -19.92 -2.02 0.80
C GLN A 435 -19.74 -0.48 0.92
N GLY A 436 -20.63 0.31 0.33
CA GLY A 436 -20.53 1.78 0.37
C GLY A 436 -19.47 2.36 -0.55
N VAL A 437 -19.24 1.74 -1.72
CA VAL A 437 -18.14 2.08 -2.62
C VAL A 437 -18.66 2.69 -3.92
N ALA A 438 -17.96 3.68 -4.47
CA ALA A 438 -18.28 4.32 -5.74
C ALA A 438 -17.08 4.32 -6.70
N PHE A 439 -17.34 3.95 -7.96
CA PHE A 439 -16.41 4.02 -9.08
C PHE A 439 -16.93 5.00 -10.11
N VAL A 440 -16.22 6.10 -10.34
CA VAL A 440 -16.67 7.19 -11.22
C VAL A 440 -15.60 7.53 -12.26
N HIS A 441 -15.93 7.51 -13.56
CA HIS A 441 -15.00 7.94 -14.61
C HIS A 441 -13.67 7.16 -14.66
N ASN A 442 -13.64 5.87 -14.34
CA ASN A 442 -12.39 5.09 -14.42
C ASN A 442 -12.21 4.39 -15.78
N LEU A 443 -10.98 4.01 -16.11
CA LEU A 443 -10.64 3.04 -17.15
C LEU A 443 -10.19 1.74 -16.47
N ILE A 444 -10.97 0.68 -16.63
CA ILE A 444 -10.80 -0.59 -15.91
C ILE A 444 -10.59 -1.73 -16.91
N GLY A 445 -9.38 -2.27 -16.92
CA GLY A 445 -8.93 -3.34 -17.82
C GLY A 445 -8.97 -4.75 -17.22
N GLY A 446 -9.26 -4.86 -15.92
CA GLY A 446 -9.30 -6.13 -15.18
C GLY A 446 -10.62 -6.38 -14.45
N SER A 447 -10.77 -7.60 -13.94
CA SER A 447 -12.01 -8.02 -13.29
C SER A 447 -12.24 -7.36 -11.93
N ILE A 448 -13.51 -7.33 -11.52
CA ILE A 448 -13.91 -7.08 -10.14
C ILE A 448 -14.19 -8.44 -9.50
N CYS A 449 -13.47 -8.80 -8.46
CA CYS A 449 -13.54 -10.10 -7.81
C CYS A 449 -13.92 -9.99 -6.32
N ALA A 450 -14.20 -11.15 -5.72
CA ALA A 450 -14.62 -11.33 -4.34
C ALA A 450 -15.90 -10.54 -3.93
N VAL A 451 -16.79 -10.27 -4.89
CA VAL A 451 -18.07 -9.59 -4.62
C VAL A 451 -18.99 -10.51 -3.84
N GLY A 452 -19.53 -10.03 -2.71
CA GLY A 452 -20.43 -10.83 -1.86
C GLY A 452 -19.75 -11.87 -0.98
N ARG A 453 -18.42 -11.77 -0.80
CA ARG A 453 -17.63 -12.68 0.03
C ARG A 453 -16.37 -12.01 0.57
N GLY A 454 -15.54 -12.78 1.27
CA GLY A 454 -14.24 -12.33 1.78
C GLY A 454 -14.32 -11.46 3.04
N THR A 455 -15.47 -11.42 3.72
CA THR A 455 -15.71 -10.59 4.90
C THR A 455 -15.77 -11.38 6.22
N ASP A 456 -15.76 -12.71 6.16
CA ASP A 456 -15.79 -13.58 7.33
C ASP A 456 -14.38 -13.90 7.85
N ASN A 457 -14.26 -14.32 9.10
CA ASN A 457 -13.02 -14.82 9.71
C ASN A 457 -12.64 -16.23 9.22
N GLY A 458 -13.54 -16.89 8.51
CA GLY A 458 -13.27 -18.16 7.85
C GLY A 458 -13.33 -19.41 8.72
N ALA A 459 -14.14 -19.39 9.79
CA ALA A 459 -14.33 -20.56 10.63
C ALA A 459 -14.94 -21.75 9.82
N PRO A 460 -14.37 -22.97 9.88
CA PRO A 460 -14.79 -24.06 8.99
C PRO A 460 -16.21 -24.59 9.16
N GLY A 461 -16.82 -24.39 10.34
CA GLY A 461 -18.09 -25.04 10.70
C GLY A 461 -19.16 -24.12 11.29
N VAL A 462 -18.88 -22.82 11.40
CA VAL A 462 -19.80 -21.84 11.98
C VAL A 462 -19.70 -20.53 11.23
N ALA A 463 -20.80 -19.78 11.19
CA ALA A 463 -20.76 -18.41 10.67
C ALA A 463 -19.76 -17.59 11.49
N SER A 464 -18.91 -16.83 10.81
CA SER A 464 -17.85 -16.06 11.45
C SER A 464 -17.75 -14.64 10.89
N PRO A 465 -18.87 -13.90 10.79
CA PRO A 465 -18.86 -12.56 10.23
C PRO A 465 -17.88 -11.67 10.99
N ARG A 466 -17.04 -10.92 10.26
CA ARG A 466 -16.31 -9.82 10.87
C ARG A 466 -17.26 -8.66 11.12
N TYR A 467 -17.03 -8.01 12.25
CA TYR A 467 -17.62 -6.73 12.59
C TYR A 467 -16.51 -5.70 12.56
N THR A 468 -16.67 -4.65 11.79
CA THR A 468 -15.68 -3.57 11.68
C THR A 468 -16.32 -2.23 12.03
N PRO A 469 -15.55 -1.26 12.54
CA PRO A 469 -16.08 0.06 12.85
C PRO A 469 -16.52 0.82 11.60
N TYR A 470 -17.51 1.68 11.78
CA TYR A 470 -17.75 2.86 10.94
C TYR A 470 -17.83 4.10 11.84
N HIS A 471 -17.63 5.27 11.25
CA HIS A 471 -17.33 6.50 11.97
C HIS A 471 -18.39 7.57 11.77
N VAL A 472 -18.39 8.56 12.65
CA VAL A 472 -19.03 9.85 12.38
C VAL A 472 -18.34 10.47 11.16
N PRO A 473 -19.06 11.05 10.19
CA PRO A 473 -18.46 11.65 9.00
C PRO A 473 -17.29 12.59 9.34
N HIS A 474 -16.18 12.42 8.63
CA HIS A 474 -14.94 13.20 8.78
C HIS A 474 -14.33 13.21 10.19
N SER A 475 -14.55 12.16 10.98
CA SER A 475 -14.01 11.99 12.33
C SER A 475 -13.44 10.60 12.54
N THR A 476 -12.56 10.47 13.55
CA THR A 476 -12.17 9.15 14.08
C THR A 476 -13.19 8.60 15.07
N ASP A 477 -14.17 9.40 15.50
CA ASP A 477 -15.23 8.96 16.41
C ASP A 477 -16.00 7.78 15.81
N ILE A 478 -16.06 6.67 16.53
CA ILE A 478 -16.77 5.47 16.08
C ILE A 478 -18.27 5.67 16.29
N ALA A 479 -19.04 5.58 15.21
CA ALA A 479 -20.50 5.66 15.23
C ALA A 479 -21.14 4.28 15.50
N GLY A 480 -20.48 3.20 15.08
CA GLY A 480 -20.96 1.84 15.33
C GLY A 480 -20.03 0.77 14.78
N PHE A 481 -20.48 -0.48 14.88
CA PHE A 481 -19.82 -1.65 14.31
C PHE A 481 -20.86 -2.47 13.57
N MET A 482 -20.55 -2.90 12.35
CA MET A 482 -21.47 -3.71 11.57
C MET A 482 -20.73 -4.79 10.80
N THR A 483 -21.47 -5.83 10.41
CA THR A 483 -21.02 -6.81 9.43
C THR A 483 -21.44 -6.39 8.02
N PHE A 484 -21.23 -7.25 7.01
CA PHE A 484 -21.38 -6.88 5.61
C PHE A 484 -22.61 -7.54 5.02
N LEU A 485 -23.51 -6.70 4.50
CA LEU A 485 -24.64 -7.16 3.68
C LEU A 485 -24.23 -7.27 2.21
N HIS A 486 -23.13 -6.61 1.84
CA HIS A 486 -22.66 -6.42 0.47
C HIS A 486 -23.67 -5.67 -0.41
N GLY A 487 -23.27 -5.35 -1.64
CA GLY A 487 -23.99 -4.36 -2.45
C GLY A 487 -23.58 -2.96 -2.01
N ASP A 488 -24.52 -2.00 -2.05
CA ASP A 488 -24.25 -0.58 -1.79
C ASP A 488 -23.06 -0.07 -2.61
N ALA A 489 -23.05 -0.43 -3.89
CA ALA A 489 -21.99 -0.14 -4.84
C ALA A 489 -22.52 0.75 -5.96
N ARG A 490 -21.70 1.71 -6.40
CA ARG A 490 -22.03 2.71 -7.43
C ARG A 490 -21.02 2.63 -8.57
N PHE A 491 -21.49 2.53 -9.80
CA PHE A 491 -20.66 2.52 -11.01
C PHE A 491 -21.18 3.55 -12.01
N TYR A 492 -20.49 4.67 -12.12
CA TYR A 492 -20.89 5.74 -13.02
C TYR A 492 -19.80 6.07 -14.02
N ASN A 493 -20.17 6.12 -15.29
CA ASN A 493 -19.34 6.66 -16.36
C ASN A 493 -17.95 5.98 -16.48
N ASN A 494 -17.82 4.69 -16.18
CA ASN A 494 -16.54 3.96 -16.33
C ASN A 494 -16.42 3.37 -17.74
N ILE A 495 -15.18 3.17 -18.20
CA ILE A 495 -14.85 2.33 -19.36
C ILE A 495 -14.32 0.99 -18.84
N PHE A 496 -14.93 -0.10 -19.27
CA PHE A 496 -14.51 -1.47 -18.99
C PHE A 496 -13.98 -2.12 -20.26
N VAL A 497 -12.77 -2.68 -20.20
CA VAL A 497 -12.13 -3.36 -21.34
C VAL A 497 -11.71 -4.75 -20.92
N GLN A 498 -12.30 -5.79 -21.50
CA GLN A 498 -11.79 -7.15 -21.31
C GLN A 498 -10.44 -7.27 -22.03
N ARG A 499 -9.36 -7.37 -21.25
CA ARG A 499 -8.01 -7.65 -21.76
C ARG A 499 -7.76 -9.17 -21.83
N PRO A 500 -6.87 -9.63 -22.72
CA PRO A 500 -6.36 -11.00 -22.68
C PRO A 500 -5.64 -11.29 -21.36
N PHE A 501 -5.72 -12.52 -20.86
CA PHE A 501 -5.01 -12.99 -19.67
C PHE A 501 -4.42 -14.39 -19.90
N ASN A 502 -3.43 -14.79 -19.10
CA ASN A 502 -2.81 -16.10 -19.25
C ASN A 502 -3.83 -17.25 -18.99
N PRO A 503 -3.97 -18.23 -19.90
CA PRO A 503 -4.77 -19.44 -19.64
C PRO A 503 -4.40 -20.24 -18.38
N TYR A 504 -3.17 -20.12 -17.88
CA TYR A 504 -2.81 -20.70 -16.58
C TYR A 504 -3.54 -20.01 -15.43
N LEU A 505 -3.61 -18.67 -15.42
CA LEU A 505 -4.35 -17.93 -14.41
C LEU A 505 -5.81 -18.41 -14.37
N ALA A 506 -6.43 -18.61 -15.53
CA ALA A 506 -7.79 -19.16 -15.65
C ALA A 506 -7.95 -20.51 -14.93
N ARG A 507 -6.98 -21.42 -15.07
CA ARG A 507 -6.98 -22.71 -14.39
C ARG A 507 -6.73 -22.57 -12.89
N PHE A 508 -5.86 -21.64 -12.49
CA PHE A 508 -5.49 -21.40 -11.10
C PHE A 508 -6.61 -20.76 -10.27
N VAL A 509 -7.37 -19.82 -10.86
CA VAL A 509 -8.52 -19.23 -10.18
C VAL A 509 -9.68 -20.23 -10.08
N GLU A 510 -9.84 -21.12 -11.06
CA GLU A 510 -10.88 -22.14 -11.06
C GLU A 510 -10.74 -23.12 -9.88
N THR A 511 -9.51 -23.48 -9.49
CA THR A 511 -9.28 -24.35 -8.31
C THR A 511 -9.64 -23.69 -6.98
N ASN A 512 -9.82 -22.37 -6.97
CA ASN A 512 -10.11 -21.58 -5.78
C ASN A 512 -11.46 -20.84 -5.86
N ARG A 513 -12.27 -21.09 -6.89
CA ARG A 513 -13.56 -20.41 -7.12
C ARG A 513 -14.57 -20.57 -5.97
N ASP A 514 -14.46 -21.69 -5.24
CA ASP A 514 -15.30 -22.03 -4.10
C ASP A 514 -14.71 -21.51 -2.78
N SER A 515 -13.60 -20.77 -2.84
CA SER A 515 -13.02 -20.09 -1.67
C SER A 515 -13.96 -19.03 -1.14
N GLN A 516 -14.03 -18.90 0.18
CA GLN A 516 -14.74 -17.77 0.81
C GLN A 516 -14.00 -16.44 0.59
N TRP A 517 -12.74 -16.47 0.18
CA TRP A 517 -11.89 -15.29 0.03
C TRP A 517 -11.91 -14.74 -1.39
N ASP A 518 -12.23 -15.56 -2.39
CA ASP A 518 -12.16 -15.18 -3.80
C ASP A 518 -13.22 -15.93 -4.60
N ASP A 519 -13.69 -15.36 -5.70
CA ASP A 519 -14.69 -15.96 -6.61
C ASP A 519 -14.08 -16.44 -7.93
N GLY A 520 -12.77 -16.25 -8.10
CA GLY A 520 -12.04 -16.58 -9.31
C GLY A 520 -12.47 -15.81 -10.55
N ASN A 521 -13.20 -14.69 -10.39
CA ASN A 521 -13.72 -13.95 -11.53
C ASN A 521 -12.58 -13.30 -12.35
N LEU A 522 -12.56 -13.58 -13.64
CA LEU A 522 -11.67 -12.93 -14.63
C LEU A 522 -12.43 -12.14 -15.69
N THR A 523 -13.77 -12.12 -15.62
CA THR A 523 -14.61 -11.33 -16.53
C THR A 523 -14.66 -9.88 -16.05
N VAL A 524 -14.31 -8.97 -16.95
CA VAL A 524 -14.34 -7.51 -16.71
C VAL A 524 -15.78 -6.99 -16.78
N GLY A 525 -16.10 -6.01 -15.93
CA GLY A 525 -17.40 -5.36 -15.88
C GLY A 525 -18.10 -5.52 -14.53
N THR A 526 -19.39 -5.16 -14.50
CA THR A 526 -20.21 -5.08 -13.27
C THR A 526 -21.17 -6.25 -13.11
N ARG A 527 -21.11 -7.26 -13.98
CA ARG A 527 -21.88 -8.52 -13.87
C ARG A 527 -21.81 -9.20 -12.49
N PRO A 528 -20.71 -9.21 -11.72
CA PRO A 528 -20.70 -9.81 -10.38
C PRO A 528 -21.81 -9.30 -9.44
N PHE A 529 -22.43 -8.15 -9.75
CA PHE A 529 -23.53 -7.59 -9.00
C PHE A 529 -24.93 -8.09 -9.42
N ASP A 530 -25.04 -8.99 -10.41
CA ASP A 530 -26.32 -9.57 -10.85
C ASP A 530 -27.23 -10.11 -9.72
N PRO A 531 -26.71 -10.66 -8.61
CA PRO A 531 -27.54 -11.10 -7.49
C PRO A 531 -28.17 -9.98 -6.65
N TYR A 532 -27.69 -8.74 -6.77
CA TYR A 532 -28.12 -7.62 -5.92
C TYR A 532 -29.34 -6.89 -6.50
N PRO A 533 -30.20 -6.33 -5.63
CA PRO A 533 -31.43 -5.69 -6.07
C PRO A 533 -31.18 -4.27 -6.61
N THR A 534 -32.15 -3.77 -7.37
CA THR A 534 -32.33 -2.33 -7.59
C THR A 534 -32.82 -1.65 -6.31
N TYR A 535 -32.72 -0.32 -6.23
CA TYR A 535 -33.26 0.42 -5.08
C TYR A 535 -34.77 0.23 -4.95
N GLU A 536 -35.50 0.22 -6.07
CA GLU A 536 -36.95 0.05 -6.10
C GLU A 536 -37.36 -1.33 -5.54
N GLU A 537 -36.70 -2.41 -5.97
CA GLU A 537 -36.91 -3.77 -5.44
C GLU A 537 -36.59 -3.82 -3.94
N TRP A 538 -35.45 -3.28 -3.53
CA TRP A 538 -35.05 -3.26 -2.12
C TRP A 538 -36.03 -2.47 -1.24
N ASN A 539 -36.42 -1.28 -1.67
CA ASN A 539 -37.34 -0.41 -0.93
C ASN A 539 -38.74 -1.05 -0.79
N SER A 540 -39.21 -1.76 -1.81
CA SER A 540 -40.51 -2.46 -1.75
C SER A 540 -40.59 -3.50 -0.62
N MET A 541 -39.46 -4.07 -0.19
CA MET A 541 -39.42 -5.05 0.92
C MET A 541 -39.84 -4.44 2.27
N PHE A 542 -39.82 -3.11 2.38
CA PHE A 542 -40.13 -2.37 3.59
C PHE A 542 -41.55 -1.79 3.61
N GLU A 543 -42.36 -2.05 2.58
CA GLU A 543 -43.78 -1.70 2.59
C GLU A 543 -44.54 -2.44 3.72
N GLY A 544 -45.62 -1.82 4.21
CA GLY A 544 -46.42 -2.35 5.30
C GLY A 544 -46.01 -1.88 6.70
N TYR A 545 -46.45 -2.61 7.73
CA TYR A 545 -46.24 -2.21 9.13
C TYR A 545 -44.85 -2.62 9.63
N CYS A 546 -44.08 -1.65 10.13
CA CYS A 546 -42.79 -1.85 10.76
C CYS A 546 -42.91 -1.71 12.29
N GLY A 547 -42.96 -2.84 12.99
CA GLY A 547 -43.02 -2.87 14.46
C GLY A 547 -43.34 -4.26 15.00
N GLU A 548 -43.42 -4.40 16.32
CA GLU A 548 -43.87 -5.65 16.95
C GLU A 548 -45.25 -6.06 16.44
N GLY A 549 -45.38 -7.31 16.01
CA GLY A 549 -46.61 -7.84 15.38
C GLY A 549 -46.66 -7.74 13.85
N GLY A 550 -45.65 -7.11 13.22
CA GLY A 550 -45.46 -7.17 11.77
C GLY A 550 -44.99 -8.54 11.26
N GLU A 551 -45.07 -8.75 9.95
CA GLU A 551 -44.58 -9.97 9.30
C GLU A 551 -43.06 -10.11 9.48
N ARG A 552 -42.60 -11.33 9.80
CA ARG A 552 -41.18 -11.64 9.93
C ARG A 552 -40.60 -12.00 8.56
N THR A 553 -39.63 -11.22 8.12
CA THR A 553 -38.96 -11.35 6.82
C THR A 553 -37.46 -11.11 6.97
N ASP A 554 -36.66 -11.54 6.00
CA ASP A 554 -35.19 -11.38 6.02
C ASP A 554 -34.70 -9.99 5.55
N LYS A 555 -35.61 -9.04 5.27
CA LYS A 555 -35.34 -7.74 4.62
C LYS A 555 -34.19 -6.89 5.20
N TYR A 556 -33.85 -7.07 6.47
CA TYR A 556 -32.75 -6.34 7.13
C TYR A 556 -31.37 -6.99 6.92
N TYR A 557 -31.32 -8.18 6.33
CA TYR A 557 -30.12 -9.00 6.18
C TYR A 557 -29.90 -9.46 4.72
N THR A 558 -30.68 -8.93 3.78
CA THR A 558 -30.47 -9.15 2.34
C THR A 558 -29.42 -8.19 1.79
N GLY A 559 -28.86 -8.52 0.61
CA GLY A 559 -27.93 -7.63 -0.10
C GLY A 559 -28.51 -6.24 -0.35
N LEU A 560 -27.66 -5.22 -0.23
CA LEU A 560 -28.00 -3.82 -0.43
C LEU A 560 -28.11 -3.49 -1.93
N PRO A 561 -28.87 -2.45 -2.30
CA PRO A 561 -29.04 -2.08 -3.70
C PRO A 561 -27.74 -1.64 -4.36
N VAL A 562 -27.70 -1.76 -5.69
CA VAL A 562 -26.60 -1.32 -6.55
C VAL A 562 -27.09 -0.25 -7.50
N TRP A 563 -26.23 0.72 -7.81
CA TRP A 563 -26.48 1.77 -8.77
C TRP A 563 -25.42 1.71 -9.87
N SER A 564 -25.85 1.57 -11.11
CA SER A 564 -24.96 1.56 -12.27
C SER A 564 -25.60 2.34 -13.40
N GLU A 565 -24.88 3.31 -13.95
CA GLU A 565 -25.33 4.09 -15.10
C GLU A 565 -24.17 4.66 -15.92
N GLY A 566 -24.34 4.75 -17.24
CA GLY A 566 -23.44 5.56 -18.07
C GLY A 566 -22.10 4.90 -18.41
N ASN A 567 -21.91 3.61 -18.11
CA ASN A 567 -20.64 2.91 -18.37
C ASN A 567 -20.57 2.36 -19.81
N ALA A 568 -19.35 2.20 -20.32
CA ALA A 568 -19.07 1.57 -21.60
C ALA A 568 -18.27 0.26 -21.44
N TYR A 569 -18.59 -0.74 -22.26
CA TYR A 569 -18.09 -2.11 -22.17
C TYR A 569 -17.53 -2.56 -23.51
N TYR A 570 -16.24 -2.90 -23.53
CA TYR A 570 -15.49 -3.29 -24.72
C TYR A 570 -14.98 -4.73 -24.60
N ASN A 571 -14.74 -5.37 -25.75
CA ASN A 571 -14.11 -6.70 -25.87
C ASN A 571 -14.82 -7.83 -25.11
N GLY A 572 -16.12 -7.71 -24.85
CA GLY A 572 -16.88 -8.72 -24.10
C GLY A 572 -16.89 -8.51 -22.59
N ALA A 573 -16.47 -7.34 -22.09
CA ALA A 573 -16.83 -6.91 -20.74
C ALA A 573 -18.36 -6.87 -20.57
N ILE A 574 -18.87 -7.21 -19.39
CA ILE A 574 -20.31 -7.47 -19.18
C ILE A 574 -20.90 -6.53 -18.11
N PRO A 575 -21.97 -5.78 -18.42
CA PRO A 575 -22.67 -4.95 -17.45
C PRO A 575 -23.46 -5.77 -16.44
N TRP A 576 -23.80 -5.13 -15.32
CA TRP A 576 -24.86 -5.58 -14.42
C TRP A 576 -26.19 -5.63 -15.16
N LYS A 577 -26.97 -6.69 -14.95
CA LYS A 577 -28.24 -6.93 -15.68
C LYS A 577 -29.27 -5.80 -15.58
N ASN A 578 -29.22 -5.00 -14.51
CA ASN A 578 -30.17 -3.90 -14.23
C ASN A 578 -29.57 -2.51 -14.49
N GLU A 579 -28.38 -2.43 -15.10
CA GLU A 579 -27.73 -1.15 -15.40
C GLU A 579 -28.57 -0.28 -16.36
N LYS A 580 -28.64 1.01 -16.05
CA LYS A 580 -29.35 2.01 -16.87
C LYS A 580 -28.35 2.68 -17.82
N ASN A 581 -28.77 3.00 -19.05
CA ASN A 581 -27.97 3.79 -20.00
C ASN A 581 -26.51 3.28 -20.15
N SER A 582 -26.30 2.01 -20.47
CA SER A 582 -24.97 1.44 -20.73
C SER A 582 -24.66 1.35 -22.23
N ARG A 583 -23.37 1.32 -22.57
CA ARG A 583 -22.90 1.12 -23.94
C ARG A 583 -22.08 -0.16 -24.07
N ILE A 584 -22.61 -1.16 -24.77
CA ILE A 584 -21.81 -2.30 -25.24
C ILE A 584 -21.26 -1.92 -26.61
N SER A 585 -19.94 -1.78 -26.72
CA SER A 585 -19.29 -1.33 -27.95
C SER A 585 -18.88 -2.51 -28.85
N ASP A 586 -19.05 -2.32 -30.16
CA ASP A 586 -18.50 -3.21 -31.19
C ASP A 586 -17.05 -2.85 -31.56
N GLN A 587 -16.51 -1.73 -31.05
CA GLN A 587 -15.12 -1.34 -31.25
C GLN A 587 -14.22 -2.32 -30.50
N ARG A 588 -13.21 -2.85 -31.20
CA ARG A 588 -12.12 -3.58 -30.54
C ARG A 588 -11.18 -2.59 -29.85
N ALA A 589 -11.09 -2.69 -28.53
CA ALA A 589 -10.23 -1.86 -27.71
C ALA A 589 -8.88 -2.56 -27.41
N GLU A 590 -7.79 -1.83 -27.48
CA GLU A 590 -6.46 -2.24 -27.03
C GLU A 590 -5.96 -1.16 -26.07
N VAL A 591 -5.55 -1.57 -24.87
CA VAL A 591 -5.18 -0.66 -23.77
C VAL A 591 -3.99 -1.24 -23.01
N ASP A 592 -2.96 -0.43 -22.83
CA ASP A 592 -1.76 -0.76 -22.05
C ASP A 592 -1.03 0.48 -21.52
N ILE A 593 -0.14 0.29 -20.54
CA ILE A 593 0.81 1.31 -20.10
C ILE A 593 2.18 1.01 -20.68
N VAL A 594 2.76 1.98 -21.39
CA VAL A 594 4.06 1.81 -22.05
C VAL A 594 5.04 2.87 -21.60
N LYS A 595 6.26 2.44 -21.24
CA LYS A 595 7.38 3.33 -20.96
C LYS A 595 8.07 3.73 -22.27
N LYS A 596 8.04 5.02 -22.60
CA LYS A 596 8.82 5.62 -23.70
C LYS A 596 10.02 6.40 -23.10
N PRO A 597 11.02 6.81 -23.90
CA PRO A 597 12.21 7.49 -23.36
C PRO A 597 11.94 8.77 -22.57
N ASP A 598 10.80 9.43 -22.82
CA ASP A 598 10.44 10.72 -22.22
C ASP A 598 9.31 10.62 -21.17
N GLY A 599 8.86 9.42 -20.82
CA GLY A 599 7.84 9.21 -19.79
C GLY A 599 6.92 8.02 -20.05
N TRP A 600 5.86 7.94 -19.27
CA TRP A 600 4.84 6.89 -19.37
C TRP A 600 3.65 7.34 -20.21
N TYR A 601 3.09 6.40 -20.96
CA TYR A 601 1.99 6.64 -21.88
C TYR A 601 0.89 5.60 -21.69
N LEU A 602 -0.35 6.06 -21.75
CA LEU A 602 -1.50 5.21 -22.01
C LEU A 602 -1.55 4.92 -23.52
N SER A 603 -1.12 3.72 -23.90
CA SER A 603 -1.35 3.21 -25.25
C SER A 603 -2.80 2.73 -25.34
N CYS A 604 -3.64 3.43 -26.10
CA CYS A 604 -5.07 3.16 -26.21
C CYS A 604 -5.54 3.44 -27.63
N ASN A 605 -6.56 2.73 -28.11
CA ASN A 605 -7.17 2.97 -29.43
C ASN A 605 -8.68 3.29 -29.36
N ILE A 606 -9.22 3.53 -28.16
CA ILE A 606 -10.63 3.87 -27.96
C ILE A 606 -10.88 5.28 -28.50
N ASP A 607 -11.96 5.41 -29.27
CA ASP A 607 -12.40 6.68 -29.84
C ASP A 607 -13.90 6.82 -29.57
N ALA A 608 -14.23 7.58 -28.51
CA ALA A 608 -15.59 7.75 -28.04
C ALA A 608 -16.47 8.51 -29.04
N SER A 609 -15.88 9.24 -30.00
CA SER A 609 -16.64 9.94 -31.04
C SER A 609 -17.36 8.98 -31.99
N LYS A 610 -16.87 7.74 -32.09
CA LYS A 610 -17.48 6.66 -32.89
C LYS A 610 -18.66 5.99 -32.19
N GLU A 611 -18.85 6.27 -30.91
CA GLU A 611 -19.99 5.77 -30.15
C GLU A 611 -21.12 6.80 -30.18
N ASP A 612 -22.36 6.38 -30.44
CA ASP A 612 -23.54 7.25 -30.27
C ASP A 612 -24.03 7.13 -28.81
N PHE A 613 -23.28 7.72 -27.89
CA PHE A 613 -23.47 7.53 -26.45
C PHE A 613 -23.01 8.73 -25.62
N SER A 614 -23.78 9.11 -24.60
CA SER A 614 -23.39 10.14 -23.64
C SER A 614 -23.87 9.79 -22.24
N SER A 615 -23.13 10.23 -21.24
CA SER A 615 -23.42 10.01 -19.83
C SER A 615 -23.83 11.31 -19.15
N ASN A 616 -24.36 11.19 -17.92
CA ASN A 616 -24.74 12.33 -17.11
C ASN A 616 -23.56 12.85 -16.29
N LEU A 617 -23.59 14.14 -15.96
CA LEU A 617 -22.64 14.70 -14.98
C LEU A 617 -22.95 14.10 -13.61
N ILE A 618 -21.92 13.59 -12.94
CA ILE A 618 -22.04 12.99 -11.61
C ILE A 618 -21.61 14.02 -10.56
N ASN A 619 -22.22 13.95 -9.40
CA ASN A 619 -21.88 14.76 -8.24
C ASN A 619 -22.23 14.03 -6.93
N THR A 620 -21.94 14.64 -5.79
CA THR A 620 -22.29 14.12 -4.46
C THR A 620 -23.77 13.78 -4.32
N GLU A 621 -24.69 14.58 -4.88
CA GLU A 621 -26.12 14.32 -4.81
C GLU A 621 -26.51 13.04 -5.59
N THR A 622 -25.91 12.84 -6.76
CA THR A 622 -26.13 11.66 -7.61
C THR A 622 -25.63 10.39 -6.92
N LEU A 623 -24.47 10.46 -6.26
CA LEU A 623 -23.93 9.33 -5.49
C LEU A 623 -24.72 9.08 -4.20
N GLY A 624 -25.33 10.11 -3.62
CA GLY A 624 -26.07 9.99 -2.36
C GLY A 624 -25.14 9.66 -1.19
N LYS A 625 -25.54 8.69 -0.39
CA LYS A 625 -24.84 8.29 0.85
C LYS A 625 -24.52 6.81 0.86
N ALA A 626 -23.39 6.44 1.46
CA ALA A 626 -23.15 5.06 1.86
C ALA A 626 -24.11 4.67 2.99
N PHE A 627 -24.62 3.44 2.93
CA PHE A 627 -25.75 2.98 3.73
C PHE A 627 -25.46 2.99 5.23
N GLU A 628 -24.38 2.35 5.65
CA GLU A 628 -24.08 2.14 7.08
C GLU A 628 -23.66 3.43 7.81
N PRO A 629 -22.70 4.24 7.32
CA PRO A 629 -22.30 5.45 8.02
C PRO A 629 -23.28 6.63 7.86
N ASP A 630 -24.30 6.50 7.01
CA ASP A 630 -25.19 7.60 6.57
C ASP A 630 -24.42 8.86 6.10
N ALA A 631 -23.26 8.64 5.48
CA ALA A 631 -22.29 9.66 5.08
C ALA A 631 -22.27 9.84 3.54
N LYS A 632 -22.11 11.09 3.10
CA LYS A 632 -22.08 11.47 1.68
C LYS A 632 -20.72 11.14 1.04
N PHE A 633 -20.71 10.99 -0.28
CA PHE A 633 -19.47 11.01 -1.07
C PHE A 633 -19.07 12.48 -1.33
N ASP A 634 -18.40 13.12 -0.37
CA ASP A 634 -17.94 14.52 -0.40
C ASP A 634 -16.43 14.63 -0.12
N ASN A 635 -15.88 15.84 -0.24
CA ASN A 635 -14.47 16.10 0.07
C ASN A 635 -14.23 16.08 1.59
N PRO A 636 -12.98 15.89 2.06
CA PRO A 636 -12.64 15.92 3.50
C PRO A 636 -13.02 17.22 4.24
N ASP A 637 -13.27 18.31 3.51
CA ASP A 637 -13.76 19.60 4.03
C ASP A 637 -15.30 19.75 3.96
N CYS A 638 -16.01 18.64 3.72
CA CYS A 638 -17.46 18.53 3.58
C CYS A 638 -18.04 19.25 2.35
N THR A 639 -17.19 19.70 1.42
CA THR A 639 -17.66 20.31 0.17
C THR A 639 -18.12 19.25 -0.82
N GLU A 640 -19.17 19.56 -1.58
CA GLU A 640 -19.68 18.65 -2.61
C GLU A 640 -18.65 18.44 -3.72
N ILE A 641 -18.57 17.20 -4.20
CA ILE A 641 -17.78 16.82 -5.36
C ILE A 641 -18.66 16.97 -6.59
N VAL A 642 -18.14 17.66 -7.60
CA VAL A 642 -18.68 17.67 -8.96
C VAL A 642 -17.62 17.06 -9.86
N PHE A 643 -17.97 15.97 -10.57
CA PHE A 643 -17.03 15.29 -11.47
C PHE A 643 -16.98 15.99 -12.84
N ASP A 644 -16.74 17.30 -12.85
CA ASP A 644 -16.70 18.15 -14.05
C ASP A 644 -15.30 18.29 -14.64
N THR A 645 -14.31 17.60 -14.06
CA THR A 645 -12.90 17.72 -14.40
C THR A 645 -12.30 16.32 -14.58
N ASP A 646 -11.50 16.14 -15.63
CA ASP A 646 -10.92 14.86 -16.02
C ASP A 646 -9.54 14.60 -15.38
N TYR A 647 -8.90 13.50 -15.78
CA TYR A 647 -7.57 13.08 -15.34
C TYR A 647 -6.49 14.17 -15.50
N PHE A 648 -6.54 14.98 -16.56
CA PHE A 648 -5.56 16.03 -16.85
C PHE A 648 -5.95 17.41 -16.34
N GLY A 649 -7.13 17.54 -15.72
CA GLY A 649 -7.66 18.84 -15.29
C GLY A 649 -8.53 19.53 -16.35
N ASN A 650 -8.87 18.86 -17.46
CA ASN A 650 -9.75 19.41 -18.48
C ASN A 650 -11.21 19.37 -18.03
N LYS A 651 -12.00 20.37 -18.43
CA LYS A 651 -13.43 20.42 -18.12
C LYS A 651 -14.24 19.46 -18.99
N ARG A 652 -15.21 18.78 -18.38
CA ARG A 652 -16.23 17.95 -19.04
C ARG A 652 -17.40 18.85 -19.45
N GLU A 653 -17.29 19.49 -20.62
CA GLU A 653 -18.32 20.40 -21.15
C GLU A 653 -19.12 19.74 -22.27
N GLY A 654 -20.43 20.01 -22.33
CA GLY A 654 -21.30 19.50 -23.42
C GLY A 654 -21.58 18.01 -23.31
N ARG A 655 -21.09 17.22 -24.28
CA ARG A 655 -21.27 15.76 -24.31
C ARG A 655 -20.30 15.12 -23.34
N ILE A 656 -20.81 14.57 -22.24
CA ILE A 656 -20.00 13.82 -21.28
C ILE A 656 -19.88 12.38 -21.75
N ILE A 657 -18.64 11.88 -21.77
CA ILE A 657 -18.31 10.50 -22.14
C ILE A 657 -17.81 9.72 -20.91
N PRO A 658 -17.94 8.39 -20.90
CA PRO A 658 -17.34 7.56 -19.86
C PRO A 658 -15.80 7.59 -19.92
N GLY A 659 -15.19 7.20 -18.81
CA GLY A 659 -13.75 7.07 -18.65
C GLY A 659 -13.08 8.32 -18.06
N PRO A 660 -11.76 8.24 -17.84
CA PRO A 660 -11.02 9.24 -17.05
C PRO A 660 -10.71 10.52 -17.82
N PHE A 661 -11.08 10.61 -19.11
CA PHE A 661 -10.77 11.75 -19.96
C PHE A 661 -12.03 12.46 -20.45
N ALA A 662 -11.92 13.77 -20.70
CA ALA A 662 -13.00 14.58 -21.27
C ALA A 662 -13.01 14.57 -22.81
N GLU A 663 -11.87 14.27 -23.44
CA GLU A 663 -11.71 14.24 -24.89
C GLU A 663 -12.12 12.89 -25.48
N ASP A 664 -12.76 12.92 -26.65
CA ASP A 664 -13.23 11.71 -27.34
C ASP A 664 -12.10 10.76 -27.78
N ASP A 665 -10.91 11.29 -28.06
CA ASP A 665 -9.75 10.52 -28.50
C ASP A 665 -8.84 10.17 -27.32
N LEU A 666 -8.81 8.88 -26.97
CA LEU A 666 -7.96 8.34 -25.90
C LEU A 666 -6.57 7.91 -26.39
N ILE A 667 -6.23 8.14 -27.66
CA ILE A 667 -5.02 7.60 -28.29
C ILE A 667 -3.73 8.16 -27.69
N ASP A 668 -2.84 7.25 -27.27
CA ASP A 668 -1.45 7.50 -26.91
C ASP A 668 -1.21 8.71 -25.97
N LYS A 669 -2.00 8.87 -24.92
CA LYS A 669 -1.87 9.99 -23.99
C LYS A 669 -0.65 9.84 -23.06
N LYS A 670 0.20 10.87 -22.99
CA LYS A 670 1.30 10.95 -22.02
C LYS A 670 0.73 11.19 -20.62
N LEU A 671 1.13 10.38 -19.66
CA LEU A 671 0.69 10.48 -18.27
C LEU A 671 1.67 11.37 -17.48
N PRO A 672 1.19 12.21 -16.54
CA PRO A 672 2.01 13.12 -15.74
C PRO A 672 2.58 12.38 -14.52
N ILE A 673 3.19 11.22 -14.77
CA ILE A 673 3.74 10.29 -13.77
C ILE A 673 5.18 9.92 -14.10
#